data_AF-N4XCM7-F1
#
_entry.id   AF-N4XCM7-F1
#
_cell.length_a   1.000
_cell.length_b   1.000
_cell.length_c   1.000
_cell.angle_alpha   90.00
_cell.angle_beta   90.00
_cell.angle_gamma   90.00
#
_symmetry.space_group_name_H-M   'P 1'
#
loop_
_entity.id
_entity.type
_entity.pdbx_description
1 polymer ?
#
loop_
_entity_poly.entity_id
_entity_poly.type
_entity_poly.pdbx_seq_one_letter_code
_entity_poly.pdbx_strand_id
1 'polypeptide(L)'
;MNPTLDRLTLEQLPFDILFCVTANLSLEDIFHLSQTCQQLSAFMVDERTVCRSIVEMDFPFTEEAKLARTEKMTYKQAMKAIYDRRHALSTAYPFSARTWGNGNAFVYRQGILCVLESKTVHVSDLRSQSHDIHIDLTVIAGPVLGPPFPVPRNFDVDLLNYADGILAVHLEEKDESNGGYILALDMAHNCPDDKRLIQMVRLPSSSKLFVRHTADFLYYGTHTGRGSDGHHKWEVGGVRLNNSTNIQDGAKRLLLDNFHGSDIGSTVAFEIHNGHFYAVSNQTTFEVEEIDYTSFYHVVRFPLHSPLPASVERDERLYRRQHKQGPIHDSWTDLTLQSDEKTNEMVIVESRREWAEASSRQSRTFYVTRLEFGSENGTMEISDEPLLPDDDIYLPVIDSSNRPQWKPTPDLFSWSQHPEFGGTDPAPRSFMLARTKFRAYNYACTTFVDLVEDQECCNDASKPPCLRLRVGSRRETGLDDYATVNRKGKTAAVYSTNPNFVDNQTRYRQSPIRMWPPRASRCPCSQQLHNILNPVIPSSGAWYTRRVTGVLDEQRLVFMIKSGGSYGPSGNNSLGTVVVVDFARLAESSNSIGSAPMARSDSKMDETLSLAWEWQPGLEQKCRDRTCCQTNHGGLGSTANERGA
;
A
#
# COMPACT_ATOMS: atom_id res chain seq x y z
N MET A 1 -24.14 59.12 -15.03
CA MET A 1 -23.82 58.00 -15.93
C MET A 1 -22.49 57.41 -15.47
N ASN A 2 -22.53 56.35 -14.67
CA ASN A 2 -21.36 55.54 -14.36
C ASN A 2 -21.45 54.28 -15.23
N PRO A 3 -20.41 53.91 -15.98
CA PRO A 3 -20.39 52.61 -16.63
C PRO A 3 -20.28 51.57 -15.53
N THR A 4 -21.31 50.73 -15.40
CA THR A 4 -21.19 49.46 -14.71
C THR A 4 -20.09 48.70 -15.42
N LEU A 5 -18.91 48.55 -14.79
CA LEU A 5 -17.99 47.49 -15.19
C LEU A 5 -18.78 46.18 -15.07
N ASP A 6 -19.19 45.62 -16.21
CA ASP A 6 -19.64 44.24 -16.26
C ASP A 6 -18.49 43.39 -15.72
N ARG A 7 -18.67 42.88 -14.50
CA ARG A 7 -17.71 41.97 -13.88
C ARG A 7 -17.76 40.69 -14.70
N LEU A 8 -16.75 40.45 -15.54
CA LEU A 8 -16.53 39.16 -16.17
C LEU A 8 -16.51 38.09 -15.07
N THR A 9 -17.44 37.16 -15.13
CA THR A 9 -17.48 36.00 -14.25
C THR A 9 -16.76 34.82 -14.92
N LEU A 10 -16.22 33.90 -14.12
CA LEU A 10 -15.50 32.72 -14.62
C LEU A 10 -16.35 31.91 -15.62
N GLU A 11 -17.66 31.86 -15.39
CA GLU A 11 -18.68 31.21 -16.22
C GLU A 11 -18.79 31.79 -17.65
N GLN A 12 -18.37 33.04 -17.86
CA GLN A 12 -18.48 33.73 -19.14
C GLN A 12 -17.19 33.63 -19.98
N LEU A 13 -16.17 32.94 -19.47
CA LEU A 13 -14.92 32.78 -20.20
C LEU A 13 -15.07 31.80 -21.38
N PRO A 14 -14.35 32.02 -22.49
CA PRO A 14 -14.32 31.07 -23.60
C PRO A 14 -13.81 29.69 -23.15
N PHE A 15 -14.26 28.64 -23.85
CA PHE A 15 -13.87 27.25 -23.64
C PHE A 15 -12.35 27.09 -23.51
N ASP A 16 -11.59 27.66 -24.45
CA ASP A 16 -10.13 27.51 -24.49
C ASP A 16 -9.44 28.08 -23.23
N ILE A 17 -9.97 29.19 -22.69
CA ILE A 17 -9.44 29.80 -21.47
C ILE A 17 -9.77 28.93 -20.26
N LEU A 18 -10.99 28.42 -20.16
CA LEU A 18 -11.40 27.52 -19.09
C LEU A 18 -10.61 26.20 -19.14
N PHE A 19 -10.31 25.69 -20.33
CA PHE A 19 -9.51 24.49 -20.53
C PHE A 19 -8.07 24.70 -20.03
N CYS A 20 -7.44 25.83 -20.39
CA CYS A 20 -6.13 26.22 -19.88
C CYS A 20 -6.14 26.39 -18.35
N VAL A 21 -7.20 26.95 -17.77
CA VAL A 21 -7.34 27.03 -16.31
C VAL A 21 -7.38 25.64 -15.69
N THR A 22 -8.22 24.72 -16.20
CA THR A 22 -8.31 23.35 -15.67
C THR A 22 -7.00 22.58 -15.78
N ALA A 23 -6.20 22.80 -16.81
CA ALA A 23 -4.90 22.15 -16.99
C ALA A 23 -3.86 22.55 -15.93
N ASN A 24 -4.11 23.61 -15.14
CA ASN A 24 -3.23 24.08 -14.07
C ASN A 24 -3.83 23.87 -12.67
N LEU A 25 -4.97 23.19 -12.57
CA LEU A 25 -5.62 22.88 -11.29
C LEU A 25 -5.36 21.42 -10.91
N SER A 26 -5.24 21.18 -9.60
CA SER A 26 -5.21 19.80 -9.09
C SER A 26 -6.57 19.12 -9.32
N LEU A 27 -6.59 17.79 -9.37
CA LEU A 27 -7.84 17.02 -9.47
C LEU A 27 -8.83 17.40 -8.35
N GLU A 28 -8.35 17.63 -7.13
CA GLU A 28 -9.19 18.02 -5.99
C GLU A 28 -9.82 19.40 -6.21
N ASP A 29 -9.05 20.37 -6.71
CA ASP A 29 -9.55 21.71 -6.98
C ASP A 29 -10.57 21.72 -8.11
N ILE A 30 -10.38 20.91 -9.14
CA ILE A 30 -11.33 20.75 -10.25
C ILE A 30 -12.68 20.24 -9.72
N PHE A 31 -12.67 19.19 -8.89
CA PHE A 31 -13.90 18.66 -8.29
C PHE A 31 -14.56 19.66 -7.33
N HIS A 32 -13.80 20.39 -6.51
CA HIS A 32 -14.37 21.41 -5.63
C HIS A 32 -14.96 22.59 -6.41
N LEU A 33 -14.28 23.06 -7.45
CA LEU A 33 -14.76 24.15 -8.30
C LEU A 33 -16.02 23.73 -9.09
N SER A 34 -16.09 22.47 -9.52
CA SER A 34 -17.28 21.90 -10.18
C SER A 34 -18.53 21.92 -9.30
N GLN A 35 -18.39 21.97 -7.96
CA GLN A 35 -19.51 22.02 -7.02
C GLN A 35 -20.06 23.42 -6.81
N THR A 36 -19.40 24.46 -7.35
CA THR A 36 -19.80 25.86 -7.13
C THR A 36 -20.97 26.29 -7.99
N CYS A 37 -21.05 25.82 -9.24
CA CYS A 37 -22.18 26.09 -10.15
C CYS A 37 -22.36 24.98 -11.20
N GLN A 38 -23.55 24.92 -11.80
CA GLN A 38 -23.89 23.87 -12.78
C GLN A 38 -23.08 23.97 -14.08
N GLN A 39 -22.74 25.18 -14.53
CA GLN A 39 -21.97 25.36 -15.76
C GLN A 39 -20.53 24.87 -15.61
N LEU A 40 -19.88 25.20 -14.49
CA LEU A 40 -18.55 24.68 -14.17
C LEU A 40 -18.59 23.18 -13.92
N SER A 41 -19.66 22.65 -13.33
CA SER A 41 -19.87 21.20 -13.23
C SER A 41 -19.88 20.52 -14.59
N ALA A 42 -20.72 21.02 -15.51
CA ALA A 42 -20.83 20.49 -16.86
C ALA A 42 -19.50 20.59 -17.64
N PHE A 43 -18.76 21.69 -17.48
CA PHE A 43 -17.47 21.87 -18.14
C PHE A 43 -16.37 20.97 -17.54
N MET A 44 -16.21 20.96 -16.22
CA MET A 44 -15.06 20.35 -15.54
C MET A 44 -15.18 18.84 -15.34
N VAL A 45 -16.41 18.31 -15.24
CA VAL A 45 -16.66 16.92 -14.84
C VAL A 45 -17.45 16.15 -15.90
N ASP A 46 -18.20 16.83 -16.78
CA ASP A 46 -18.99 16.17 -17.82
C ASP A 46 -18.37 16.26 -19.22
N GLU A 47 -17.53 17.24 -19.48
CA GLU A 47 -16.91 17.43 -20.79
C GLU A 47 -15.79 16.41 -21.05
N ARG A 48 -15.91 15.68 -22.16
CA ARG A 48 -15.06 14.53 -22.46
C ARG A 48 -13.60 14.90 -22.71
N THR A 49 -13.33 16.02 -23.40
CA THR A 49 -11.96 16.46 -23.71
C THR A 49 -11.20 16.89 -22.46
N VAL A 50 -11.86 17.59 -21.53
CA VAL A 50 -11.32 17.97 -20.21
C VAL A 50 -11.00 16.71 -19.40
N CYS A 51 -11.97 15.80 -19.23
CA CYS A 51 -11.75 14.56 -18.49
C CYS A 51 -10.62 13.71 -19.11
N ARG A 52 -10.58 13.59 -20.44
CA ARG A 52 -9.51 12.86 -21.14
C ARG A 52 -8.15 13.51 -20.91
N SER A 53 -8.07 14.84 -21.04
CA SER A 53 -6.82 15.57 -20.85
C SER A 53 -6.25 15.32 -19.45
N ILE A 54 -7.08 15.44 -18.41
CA ILE A 54 -6.67 15.24 -17.01
C ILE A 54 -6.19 13.80 -16.78
N VAL A 55 -6.97 12.81 -17.23
CA VAL A 55 -6.64 11.39 -17.02
C VAL A 55 -5.34 11.01 -17.76
N GLU A 56 -5.14 11.46 -19.00
CA GLU A 56 -3.95 11.12 -19.78
C GLU A 56 -2.70 11.92 -19.39
N MET A 57 -2.85 13.14 -18.83
CA MET A 57 -1.70 13.98 -18.46
C MET A 57 -1.22 13.73 -17.02
N ASP A 58 -2.15 13.56 -16.07
CA ASP A 58 -1.80 13.49 -14.64
C ASP A 58 -1.91 12.08 -14.06
N PHE A 59 -2.72 11.22 -14.66
CA PHE A 59 -2.97 9.86 -14.18
C PHE A 59 -2.82 8.75 -15.24
N PRO A 60 -1.93 8.86 -16.25
CA PRO A 60 -1.92 7.95 -17.39
C PRO A 60 -1.69 6.48 -17.02
N PHE A 61 -0.99 6.20 -15.92
CA PHE A 61 -0.62 4.84 -15.51
C PHE A 61 -1.54 4.22 -14.46
N THR A 62 -2.57 4.95 -14.03
CA THR A 62 -3.65 4.40 -13.20
C THR A 62 -4.42 3.29 -13.92
N GLU A 63 -4.97 2.36 -13.15
CA GLU A 63 -5.82 1.30 -13.69
C GLU A 63 -7.07 1.89 -14.37
N GLU A 64 -7.64 2.95 -13.82
CA GLU A 64 -8.78 3.65 -14.40
C GLU A 64 -8.44 4.24 -15.78
N ALA A 65 -7.24 4.82 -15.96
CA ALA A 65 -6.77 5.31 -17.25
C ALA A 65 -6.56 4.18 -18.27
N LYS A 66 -6.02 3.02 -17.83
CA LYS A 66 -5.87 1.83 -18.70
C LYS A 66 -7.24 1.31 -19.17
N LEU A 67 -8.22 1.26 -18.26
CA LEU A 67 -9.60 0.87 -18.61
C LEU A 67 -10.27 1.87 -19.56
N ALA A 68 -10.00 3.17 -19.39
CA ALA A 68 -10.50 4.20 -20.30
C ALA A 68 -9.91 4.10 -21.71
N ARG A 69 -8.59 3.86 -21.81
CA ARG A 69 -7.89 3.66 -23.09
C ARG A 69 -8.35 2.42 -23.84
N THR A 70 -8.74 1.38 -23.11
CA THR A 70 -9.29 0.13 -23.67
C THR A 70 -10.81 0.18 -23.87
N GLU A 71 -11.43 1.35 -23.74
CA GLU A 71 -12.86 1.60 -23.91
C GLU A 71 -13.78 0.75 -23.01
N LYS A 72 -13.24 0.16 -21.94
CA LYS A 72 -14.00 -0.56 -20.91
C LYS A 72 -14.70 0.37 -19.93
N MET A 73 -14.25 1.61 -19.86
CA MET A 73 -14.79 2.69 -19.02
C MET A 73 -14.69 4.01 -19.78
N THR A 74 -15.57 4.98 -19.51
CA THR A 74 -15.44 6.33 -20.08
C THR A 74 -14.40 7.16 -19.32
N TYR A 75 -13.76 8.13 -19.96
CA TYR A 75 -12.82 9.05 -19.28
C TYR A 75 -13.46 9.81 -18.11
N LYS A 76 -14.75 10.16 -18.22
CA LYS A 76 -15.52 10.75 -17.12
C LYS A 76 -15.60 9.81 -15.91
N GLN A 77 -15.94 8.55 -16.14
CA GLN A 77 -15.99 7.54 -15.08
C GLN A 77 -14.60 7.31 -14.47
N ALA A 78 -13.56 7.26 -15.30
CA ALA A 78 -12.18 7.10 -14.84
C ALA A 78 -11.74 8.27 -13.95
N MET A 79 -11.92 9.51 -14.40
CA MET A 79 -11.61 10.72 -13.63
C MET A 79 -12.34 10.72 -12.28
N LYS A 80 -13.63 10.39 -12.27
CA LYS A 80 -14.43 10.29 -11.04
C LYS A 80 -13.95 9.17 -10.12
N ALA A 81 -13.63 7.99 -10.66
CA ALA A 81 -13.14 6.87 -9.87
C ALA A 81 -11.79 7.17 -9.22
N ILE A 82 -10.87 7.82 -9.96
CA ILE A 82 -9.59 8.30 -9.45
C ILE A 82 -9.81 9.31 -8.32
N TYR A 83 -10.68 10.31 -8.50
CA TYR A 83 -11.00 11.28 -7.45
C TYR A 83 -11.62 10.60 -6.23
N ASP A 84 -12.66 9.79 -6.42
CA ASP A 84 -13.40 9.12 -5.35
C ASP A 84 -12.44 8.26 -4.50
N ARG A 85 -11.57 7.45 -5.11
CA ARG A 85 -10.64 6.59 -4.35
C ARG A 85 -9.58 7.37 -3.58
N ARG A 86 -8.99 8.40 -4.21
CA ARG A 86 -7.93 9.21 -3.60
C ARG A 86 -8.50 10.06 -2.47
N HIS A 87 -9.70 10.61 -2.67
CA HIS A 87 -10.39 11.37 -1.65
C HIS A 87 -10.84 10.48 -0.48
N ALA A 88 -11.44 9.32 -0.76
CA ALA A 88 -11.86 8.36 0.26
C ALA A 88 -10.68 7.87 1.11
N LEU A 89 -9.55 7.52 0.47
CA LEU A 89 -8.35 7.09 1.19
C LEU A 89 -7.78 8.24 2.03
N SER A 90 -7.53 9.41 1.45
CA SER A 90 -6.90 10.54 2.13
C SER A 90 -7.72 11.16 3.27
N THR A 91 -9.05 10.93 3.28
CA THR A 91 -9.98 11.43 4.31
C THR A 91 -10.47 10.36 5.29
N ALA A 92 -9.99 9.11 5.16
CA ALA A 92 -10.46 7.96 5.95
C ALA A 92 -11.98 7.71 5.82
N TYR A 93 -12.49 7.77 4.60
CA TYR A 93 -13.91 7.65 4.33
C TYR A 93 -14.18 6.61 3.23
N PRO A 94 -14.05 5.30 3.53
CA PRO A 94 -14.27 4.22 2.57
C PRO A 94 -15.73 4.12 2.12
N PHE A 95 -15.95 3.53 0.95
CA PHE A 95 -17.28 3.27 0.39
C PHE A 95 -17.87 1.95 0.83
N SER A 96 -17.07 0.95 1.20
CA SER A 96 -17.60 -0.28 1.80
C SER A 96 -16.63 -0.94 2.76
N ALA A 97 -17.16 -1.80 3.61
CA ALA A 97 -16.37 -2.68 4.47
C ALA A 97 -17.13 -3.98 4.70
N ARG A 98 -16.44 -5.11 4.64
CA ARG A 98 -17.06 -6.43 4.86
C ARG A 98 -16.09 -7.44 5.44
N THR A 99 -16.64 -8.39 6.18
CA THR A 99 -15.96 -9.64 6.51
C THR A 99 -16.08 -10.56 5.30
N TRP A 100 -14.95 -10.90 4.68
CA TRP A 100 -14.95 -11.73 3.47
C TRP A 100 -15.06 -13.22 3.79
N GLY A 101 -14.33 -13.71 4.79
CA GLY A 101 -14.32 -15.13 5.13
C GLY A 101 -13.22 -15.48 6.11
N ASN A 102 -13.01 -16.77 6.35
CA ASN A 102 -11.95 -17.28 7.22
C ASN A 102 -10.86 -17.98 6.39
N GLY A 103 -9.63 -18.00 6.92
CA GLY A 103 -8.52 -18.70 6.28
C GLY A 103 -7.26 -18.71 7.14
N ASN A 104 -6.30 -19.55 6.76
CA ASN A 104 -4.99 -19.66 7.37
C ASN A 104 -4.01 -18.61 6.85
N ALA A 105 -4.07 -18.24 5.57
CA ALA A 105 -3.22 -17.20 5.01
C ALA A 105 -3.95 -16.50 3.87
N PHE A 106 -3.48 -15.32 3.49
CA PHE A 106 -3.98 -14.66 2.29
C PHE A 106 -2.86 -13.92 1.56
N VAL A 107 -3.06 -13.77 0.25
CA VAL A 107 -2.30 -12.85 -0.60
C VAL A 107 -3.33 -12.00 -1.35
N TYR A 108 -3.07 -10.69 -1.42
CA TYR A 108 -3.91 -9.74 -2.14
C TYR A 108 -3.03 -8.89 -3.06
N ARG A 109 -3.31 -8.92 -4.37
CA ARG A 109 -2.56 -8.12 -5.36
C ARG A 109 -3.39 -7.98 -6.65
N GLN A 110 -3.26 -6.85 -7.34
CA GLN A 110 -3.99 -6.57 -8.60
C GLN A 110 -5.53 -6.72 -8.48
N GLY A 111 -6.11 -6.44 -7.31
CA GLY A 111 -7.54 -6.61 -7.06
C GLY A 111 -8.01 -8.05 -6.79
N ILE A 112 -7.10 -9.03 -6.81
CA ILE A 112 -7.41 -10.44 -6.61
C ILE A 112 -6.99 -10.87 -5.21
N LEU A 113 -7.93 -11.49 -4.50
CA LEU A 113 -7.74 -12.04 -3.16
C LEU A 113 -7.64 -13.56 -3.24
N CYS A 114 -6.51 -14.11 -2.80
CA CYS A 114 -6.30 -15.54 -2.63
C CYS A 114 -6.27 -15.86 -1.14
N VAL A 115 -7.17 -16.70 -0.65
CA VAL A 115 -7.23 -17.14 0.75
C VAL A 115 -6.99 -18.64 0.82
N LEU A 116 -6.00 -19.04 1.60
CA LEU A 116 -5.70 -20.43 1.89
C LEU A 116 -6.54 -20.88 3.08
N GLU A 117 -7.35 -21.93 2.90
CA GLU A 117 -8.04 -22.64 3.97
C GLU A 117 -7.57 -24.10 3.97
N SER A 118 -6.75 -24.44 4.96
CA SER A 118 -6.03 -25.70 5.08
C SER A 118 -5.13 -25.99 3.87
N LYS A 119 -5.67 -26.63 2.83
CA LYS A 119 -4.97 -26.98 1.57
C LYS A 119 -5.76 -26.57 0.32
N THR A 120 -6.86 -25.86 0.51
CA THR A 120 -7.69 -25.33 -0.56
C THR A 120 -7.44 -23.83 -0.67
N VAL A 121 -7.19 -23.34 -1.87
CA VAL A 121 -7.10 -21.90 -2.13
C VAL A 121 -8.41 -21.43 -2.73
N HIS A 122 -8.98 -20.40 -2.12
CA HIS A 122 -10.13 -19.68 -2.61
C HIS A 122 -9.65 -18.36 -3.26
N VAL A 123 -9.87 -18.22 -4.55
CA VAL A 123 -9.47 -17.06 -5.37
C VAL A 123 -10.71 -16.27 -5.76
N SER A 124 -10.71 -14.98 -5.43
CA SER A 124 -11.84 -14.07 -5.67
C SER A 124 -11.36 -12.74 -6.24
N ASP A 125 -12.03 -12.24 -7.29
CA ASP A 125 -11.81 -10.89 -7.81
C ASP A 125 -12.67 -9.90 -7.04
N LEU A 126 -12.04 -9.01 -6.27
CA LEU A 126 -12.78 -8.04 -5.47
C LEU A 126 -13.37 -6.91 -6.32
N ARG A 127 -13.02 -6.81 -7.60
CA ARG A 127 -13.50 -5.76 -8.52
C ARG A 127 -14.74 -6.17 -9.31
N SER A 128 -14.88 -7.46 -9.59
CA SER A 128 -15.97 -7.99 -10.39
C SER A 128 -16.79 -8.97 -9.57
N GLN A 129 -18.08 -9.11 -9.88
CA GLN A 129 -18.90 -10.19 -9.31
C GLN A 129 -18.60 -11.53 -10.00
N SER A 130 -17.37 -11.75 -10.45
CA SER A 130 -16.96 -12.97 -11.15
C SER A 130 -17.02 -14.17 -10.21
N HIS A 131 -17.08 -15.35 -10.81
CA HIS A 131 -17.15 -16.61 -10.06
C HIS A 131 -15.84 -16.85 -9.31
N ASP A 132 -15.99 -17.05 -8.00
CA ASP A 132 -14.96 -17.52 -7.11
C ASP A 132 -14.42 -18.90 -7.56
N ILE A 133 -13.10 -19.08 -7.50
CA ILE A 133 -12.44 -20.34 -7.87
C ILE A 133 -11.91 -21.00 -6.59
N HIS A 134 -12.23 -22.28 -6.41
CA HIS A 134 -11.68 -23.11 -5.34
C HIS A 134 -10.73 -24.15 -5.93
N ILE A 135 -9.52 -24.23 -5.41
CA ILE A 135 -8.47 -25.11 -5.92
C ILE A 135 -7.95 -25.97 -4.77
N ASP A 136 -8.07 -27.29 -4.91
CA ASP A 136 -7.48 -28.23 -3.97
C ASP A 136 -6.02 -28.51 -4.34
N LEU A 137 -5.08 -27.99 -3.54
CA LEU A 137 -3.65 -28.15 -3.81
C LEU A 137 -3.17 -29.58 -3.60
N THR A 138 -3.93 -30.47 -2.96
CA THR A 138 -3.53 -31.87 -2.79
C THR A 138 -3.50 -32.63 -4.12
N VAL A 139 -4.41 -32.29 -5.04
CA VAL A 139 -4.47 -32.85 -6.40
C VAL A 139 -3.25 -32.45 -7.22
N ILE A 140 -2.77 -31.20 -7.03
CA ILE A 140 -1.62 -30.64 -7.75
C ILE A 140 -0.31 -31.09 -7.13
N ALA A 141 -0.22 -31.15 -5.79
CA ALA A 141 0.99 -31.52 -5.06
C ALA A 141 1.31 -33.03 -5.15
N GLY A 142 0.30 -33.89 -5.30
CA GLY A 142 0.47 -35.34 -5.36
C GLY A 142 1.49 -35.80 -6.42
N PRO A 143 1.33 -35.41 -7.70
CA PRO A 143 2.30 -35.71 -8.76
C PRO A 143 3.71 -35.13 -8.51
N VAL A 144 3.80 -33.99 -7.81
CA VAL A 144 5.07 -33.29 -7.53
C VAL A 144 5.90 -34.02 -6.49
N LEU A 145 5.27 -34.56 -5.45
CA LEU A 145 5.94 -35.21 -4.32
C LEU A 145 6.26 -36.70 -4.56
N GLY A 146 5.90 -37.24 -5.74
CA GLY A 146 6.19 -38.62 -6.17
C GLY A 146 5.09 -39.67 -5.87
N PRO A 147 5.21 -40.92 -6.37
CA PRO A 147 4.15 -41.94 -6.30
C PRO A 147 3.84 -42.43 -4.87
N PRO A 148 2.64 -43.03 -4.65
CA PRO A 148 2.03 -43.13 -3.33
C PRO A 148 2.63 -44.29 -2.52
N PHE A 149 3.35 -43.95 -1.46
CA PHE A 149 3.41 -44.82 -0.29
C PHE A 149 2.09 -44.71 0.48
N PRO A 150 1.65 -45.74 1.22
CA PRO A 150 0.30 -45.84 1.81
C PRO A 150 -0.02 -44.80 2.90
N VAL A 151 0.81 -43.78 3.09
CA VAL A 151 0.60 -42.69 4.05
C VAL A 151 0.51 -41.38 3.27
N PRO A 152 -0.58 -40.59 3.44
CA PRO A 152 -0.65 -39.25 2.88
C PRO A 152 0.54 -38.42 3.38
N ARG A 153 1.44 -37.99 2.48
CA ARG A 153 2.55 -37.10 2.86
C ARG A 153 1.95 -35.80 3.38
N ASN A 154 2.35 -35.42 4.60
CA ASN A 154 1.86 -34.21 5.22
C ASN A 154 2.76 -33.03 4.82
N PHE A 155 2.28 -32.20 3.92
CA PHE A 155 2.92 -30.95 3.53
C PHE A 155 2.17 -29.74 4.07
N ASP A 156 2.91 -28.68 4.35
CA ASP A 156 2.39 -27.34 4.63
C ASP A 156 2.47 -26.48 3.37
N VAL A 157 1.61 -25.45 3.32
CA VAL A 157 1.44 -24.56 2.17
C VAL A 157 1.53 -23.12 2.65
N ASP A 158 2.37 -22.33 1.99
CA ASP A 158 2.41 -20.88 2.15
C ASP A 158 2.10 -20.18 0.82
N LEU A 159 1.25 -19.15 0.88
CA LEU A 159 0.98 -18.29 -0.28
C LEU A 159 2.08 -17.24 -0.41
N LEU A 160 2.68 -17.10 -1.59
CA LEU A 160 3.85 -16.23 -1.79
C LEU A 160 3.53 -14.94 -2.54
N ASN A 161 2.88 -15.06 -3.71
CA ASN A 161 2.56 -13.91 -4.56
C ASN A 161 1.45 -14.26 -5.57
N TYR A 162 0.68 -13.25 -5.97
CA TYR A 162 -0.24 -13.34 -7.11
C TYR A 162 0.11 -12.23 -8.11
N ALA A 163 0.19 -12.56 -9.40
CA ALA A 163 0.33 -11.58 -10.48
C ALA A 163 -0.07 -12.17 -11.83
N ASP A 164 -0.71 -11.37 -12.67
CA ASP A 164 -1.03 -11.68 -14.08
C ASP A 164 -1.75 -13.03 -14.28
N GLY A 165 -2.67 -13.38 -13.37
CA GLY A 165 -3.44 -14.63 -13.44
C GLY A 165 -2.72 -15.85 -12.85
N ILE A 166 -1.52 -15.68 -12.30
CA ILE A 166 -0.70 -16.77 -11.76
C ILE A 166 -0.59 -16.62 -10.23
N LEU A 167 -0.77 -17.74 -9.52
CA LEU A 167 -0.54 -17.83 -8.08
C LEU A 167 0.74 -18.63 -7.81
N ALA A 168 1.68 -18.02 -7.10
CA ALA A 168 2.87 -18.69 -6.59
C ALA A 168 2.64 -19.18 -5.15
N VAL A 169 2.85 -20.47 -4.92
CA VAL A 169 2.75 -21.10 -3.59
C VAL A 169 4.05 -21.83 -3.24
N HIS A 170 4.37 -21.89 -1.95
CA HIS A 170 5.47 -22.69 -1.41
C HIS A 170 4.89 -23.95 -0.76
N LEU A 171 5.46 -25.10 -1.09
CA LEU A 171 5.17 -26.38 -0.48
C LEU A 171 6.37 -26.83 0.35
N GLU A 172 6.15 -27.09 1.64
CA GLU A 172 7.16 -27.60 2.56
C GLU A 172 6.74 -29.00 3.06
N GLU A 173 7.62 -29.98 2.90
CA GLU A 173 7.38 -31.35 3.36
C GLU A 173 7.87 -31.51 4.80
N LYS A 174 7.02 -31.99 5.71
CA LYS A 174 7.34 -32.04 7.15
C LYS A 174 8.48 -33.01 7.51
N ASP A 175 8.72 -34.00 6.66
CA ASP A 175 9.64 -35.10 6.94
C ASP A 175 11.01 -34.94 6.23
N GLU A 176 11.17 -33.93 5.36
CA GLU A 176 12.43 -33.64 4.68
C GLU A 176 12.99 -32.27 5.13
N SER A 177 14.28 -32.23 5.49
CA SER A 177 15.01 -30.99 5.82
C SER A 177 15.38 -30.14 4.58
N ASN A 178 14.65 -30.31 3.47
CA ASN A 178 14.87 -29.59 2.21
C ASN A 178 14.02 -28.32 2.15
N GLY A 179 14.47 -27.30 1.42
CA GLY A 179 13.76 -26.01 1.26
C GLY A 179 12.38 -26.05 0.59
N GLY A 180 11.87 -27.23 0.21
CA GLY A 180 10.57 -27.40 -0.42
C GLY A 180 10.53 -27.03 -1.91
N TYR A 181 9.33 -26.71 -2.39
CA TYR A 181 9.07 -26.41 -3.80
C TYR A 181 8.25 -25.13 -3.94
N ILE A 182 8.58 -24.31 -4.94
CA ILE A 182 7.68 -23.26 -5.42
C ILE A 182 6.88 -23.81 -6.58
N LEU A 183 5.55 -23.66 -6.53
CA LEU A 183 4.66 -23.95 -7.64
C LEU A 183 4.08 -22.65 -8.18
N ALA A 184 4.16 -22.46 -9.50
CA ALA A 184 3.42 -21.43 -10.22
C ALA A 184 2.17 -22.05 -10.82
N LEU A 185 0.99 -21.56 -10.42
CA LEU A 185 -0.31 -22.12 -10.76
C LEU A 185 -1.12 -21.15 -11.62
N ASP A 186 -1.70 -21.64 -12.70
CA ASP A 186 -2.65 -20.91 -13.56
C ASP A 186 -4.03 -20.82 -12.89
N MET A 187 -4.47 -19.60 -12.63
CA MET A 187 -5.77 -19.30 -12.00
C MET A 187 -6.87 -19.02 -13.03
N ALA A 188 -6.66 -19.32 -14.31
CA ALA A 188 -7.71 -19.24 -15.31
C ALA A 188 -8.91 -20.14 -14.95
N HIS A 189 -10.13 -19.60 -15.09
CA HIS A 189 -11.37 -20.28 -14.71
C HIS A 189 -11.57 -21.62 -15.42
N ASN A 190 -11.16 -21.72 -16.69
CA ASN A 190 -11.39 -22.91 -17.53
C ASN A 190 -10.23 -23.91 -17.51
N CYS A 191 -9.23 -23.71 -16.65
CA CYS A 191 -8.09 -24.61 -16.53
C CYS A 191 -8.42 -25.76 -15.55
N PRO A 192 -8.41 -27.03 -15.98
CA PRO A 192 -8.56 -28.17 -15.06
C PRO A 192 -7.46 -28.21 -14.01
N ASP A 193 -7.80 -28.60 -12.77
CA ASP A 193 -6.86 -28.57 -11.63
C ASP A 193 -5.57 -29.36 -11.89
N ASP A 194 -5.64 -30.49 -12.59
CA ASP A 194 -4.48 -31.32 -12.97
C ASP A 194 -3.55 -30.67 -14.00
N LYS A 195 -3.96 -29.56 -14.62
CA LYS A 195 -3.21 -28.81 -15.64
C LYS A 195 -2.84 -27.39 -15.22
N ARG A 196 -3.18 -26.99 -13.99
CA ARG A 196 -2.87 -25.64 -13.48
C ARG A 196 -1.40 -25.42 -13.23
N LEU A 197 -0.61 -26.47 -13.01
CA LEU A 197 0.83 -26.32 -12.75
C LEU A 197 1.56 -25.84 -14.02
N ILE A 198 2.01 -24.59 -13.99
CA ILE A 198 2.79 -23.97 -15.07
C ILE A 198 4.26 -24.36 -14.92
N GLN A 199 4.82 -24.11 -13.73
CA GLN A 199 6.24 -24.30 -13.45
C GLN A 199 6.44 -24.73 -11.99
N MET A 200 7.45 -25.57 -11.80
CA MET A 200 7.92 -26.01 -10.49
C MET A 200 9.38 -25.64 -10.32
N VAL A 201 9.73 -25.14 -9.13
CA VAL A 201 11.11 -24.83 -8.76
C VAL A 201 11.44 -25.50 -7.43
N ARG A 202 12.45 -26.36 -7.43
CA ARG A 202 12.96 -26.97 -6.18
C ARG A 202 13.88 -25.97 -5.46
N LEU A 203 13.61 -25.77 -4.18
CA LEU A 203 14.40 -24.88 -3.33
C LEU A 203 15.44 -25.66 -2.53
N PRO A 204 16.69 -25.14 -2.45
CA PRO A 204 17.67 -25.69 -1.51
C PRO A 204 17.34 -25.34 -0.06
N SER A 205 16.71 -24.18 0.18
CA SER A 205 16.31 -23.68 1.49
C SER A 205 15.16 -22.68 1.33
N SER A 206 14.35 -22.51 2.37
CA SER A 206 13.19 -21.59 2.46
C SER A 206 13.46 -20.37 3.35
N SER A 207 14.71 -20.15 3.79
CA SER A 207 15.05 -19.04 4.70
C SER A 207 14.79 -17.68 4.05
N LYS A 208 13.88 -16.91 4.66
CA LYS A 208 13.46 -15.56 4.22
C LYS A 208 13.05 -15.54 2.73
N LEU A 209 12.25 -16.51 2.31
CA LEU A 209 11.80 -16.65 0.93
C LEU A 209 10.93 -15.45 0.48
N PHE A 210 11.22 -14.92 -0.71
CA PHE A 210 10.29 -14.05 -1.45
C PHE A 210 10.08 -14.56 -2.87
N VAL A 211 8.94 -14.19 -3.47
CA VAL A 211 8.65 -14.42 -4.89
C VAL A 211 8.03 -13.16 -5.50
N ARG A 212 8.50 -12.79 -6.68
CA ARG A 212 7.91 -11.78 -7.56
C ARG A 212 7.85 -12.35 -8.96
N HIS A 213 6.73 -12.20 -9.63
CA HIS A 213 6.58 -12.69 -10.99
C HIS A 213 5.68 -11.79 -11.82
N THR A 214 5.75 -12.02 -13.12
CA THR A 214 4.87 -11.51 -14.16
C THR A 214 4.21 -12.71 -14.84
N ALA A 215 3.49 -12.48 -15.94
CA ALA A 215 3.02 -13.56 -16.82
C ALA A 215 4.17 -14.44 -17.36
N ASP A 216 5.36 -13.85 -17.61
CA ASP A 216 6.42 -14.52 -18.37
C ASP A 216 7.60 -15.00 -17.51
N PHE A 217 7.85 -14.34 -16.37
CA PHE A 217 9.03 -14.57 -15.53
C PHE A 217 8.63 -14.70 -14.07
N LEU A 218 9.24 -15.66 -13.37
CA LEU A 218 9.19 -15.80 -11.92
C LEU A 218 10.58 -15.69 -11.33
N TYR A 219 10.75 -14.72 -10.45
CA TYR A 219 11.95 -14.52 -9.64
C TYR A 219 11.64 -14.82 -8.19
N TYR A 220 12.57 -15.50 -7.54
CA TYR A 220 12.50 -15.82 -6.13
C TYR A 220 13.86 -15.58 -5.48
N GLY A 221 13.89 -15.32 -4.19
CA GLY A 221 15.15 -15.17 -3.49
C GLY A 221 15.11 -15.73 -2.09
N THR A 222 16.29 -16.16 -1.62
CA THR A 222 16.49 -16.70 -0.28
C THR A 222 17.71 -16.05 0.35
N HIS A 223 17.67 -15.83 1.66
CA HIS A 223 18.79 -15.24 2.40
C HIS A 223 19.74 -16.34 2.91
N THR A 224 20.31 -17.10 1.95
CA THR A 224 21.09 -18.31 2.23
C THR A 224 22.43 -18.32 1.53
N GLY A 225 22.62 -17.47 0.51
CA GLY A 225 23.89 -17.30 -0.17
C GLY A 225 24.99 -16.95 0.84
N ARG A 226 26.22 -17.35 0.56
CA ARG A 226 27.39 -16.96 1.37
C ARG A 226 28.28 -16.05 0.54
N GLY A 227 28.48 -14.83 1.03
CA GLY A 227 29.48 -13.93 0.47
C GLY A 227 30.90 -14.39 0.77
N SER A 228 31.88 -13.78 0.10
CA SER A 228 33.30 -13.97 0.42
C SER A 228 33.66 -13.47 1.83
N ASP A 229 32.83 -12.60 2.39
CA ASP A 229 32.91 -12.08 3.76
C ASP A 229 32.37 -13.06 4.83
N GLY A 230 31.84 -14.22 4.43
CA GLY A 230 31.29 -15.23 5.34
C GLY A 230 29.88 -14.92 5.85
N HIS A 231 29.30 -13.77 5.49
CA HIS A 231 27.94 -13.40 5.86
C HIS A 231 26.91 -14.00 4.90
N HIS A 232 25.68 -14.13 5.38
CA HIS A 232 24.56 -14.51 4.53
C HIS A 232 24.20 -13.36 3.58
N LYS A 233 23.95 -13.69 2.32
CA LYS A 233 23.60 -12.77 1.24
C LYS A 233 22.32 -13.25 0.55
N TRP A 234 21.67 -12.35 -0.15
CA TRP A 234 20.53 -12.68 -0.99
C TRP A 234 20.99 -13.42 -2.25
N GLU A 235 20.48 -14.64 -2.43
CA GLU A 235 20.60 -15.40 -3.67
C GLU A 235 19.25 -15.34 -4.41
N VAL A 236 19.24 -14.78 -5.61
CA VAL A 236 18.05 -14.58 -6.43
C VAL A 236 18.06 -15.56 -7.60
N GLY A 237 17.09 -16.47 -7.64
CA GLY A 237 16.85 -17.36 -8.76
C GLY A 237 15.75 -16.84 -9.68
N GLY A 238 15.80 -17.25 -10.95
CA GLY A 238 14.79 -16.89 -11.94
C GLY A 238 14.43 -18.07 -12.83
N VAL A 239 13.16 -18.14 -13.22
CA VAL A 239 12.66 -19.09 -14.23
C VAL A 239 11.70 -18.38 -15.18
N ARG A 240 11.65 -18.84 -16.44
CA ARG A 240 10.61 -18.45 -17.38
C ARG A 240 9.38 -19.34 -17.16
N LEU A 241 8.20 -18.75 -17.26
CA LEU A 241 6.92 -19.44 -17.12
C LEU A 241 6.40 -19.95 -18.48
N ASN A 242 6.86 -19.37 -19.59
CA ASN A 242 6.47 -19.80 -20.93
C ASN A 242 7.44 -20.86 -21.50
N ASN A 243 6.88 -22.02 -21.90
CA ASN A 243 7.55 -23.28 -22.27
C ASN A 243 8.54 -23.28 -23.48
N SER A 244 9.01 -22.13 -23.97
CA SER A 244 9.77 -22.08 -25.23
C SER A 244 11.30 -22.04 -25.08
N THR A 245 11.85 -21.58 -23.95
CA THR A 245 13.32 -21.52 -23.74
C THR A 245 13.66 -21.35 -22.25
N ASN A 246 14.68 -22.08 -21.75
CA ASN A 246 15.22 -21.87 -20.42
C ASN A 246 15.97 -20.53 -20.32
N ILE A 247 15.95 -19.90 -19.15
CA ILE A 247 16.90 -18.83 -18.81
C ILE A 247 18.31 -19.41 -18.94
N GLN A 248 19.25 -18.64 -19.50
CA GLN A 248 20.63 -19.08 -19.71
C GLN A 248 21.23 -19.66 -18.41
N ASP A 249 21.97 -20.77 -18.50
CA ASP A 249 22.41 -21.55 -17.33
C ASP A 249 23.24 -20.75 -16.30
N GLY A 250 23.98 -19.73 -16.74
CA GLY A 250 24.75 -18.80 -15.89
C GLY A 250 23.91 -17.75 -15.14
N ALA A 251 22.59 -17.73 -15.39
CA ALA A 251 21.62 -16.79 -14.83
C ALA A 251 20.62 -17.50 -13.89
N LYS A 252 20.87 -18.78 -13.56
CA LYS A 252 19.99 -19.58 -12.70
C LYS A 252 19.92 -19.06 -11.26
N ARG A 253 21.02 -18.50 -10.74
CA ARG A 253 21.11 -17.92 -9.40
C ARG A 253 22.11 -16.76 -9.39
N LEU A 254 21.62 -15.57 -9.08
CA LEU A 254 22.40 -14.34 -8.95
C LEU A 254 22.61 -14.06 -7.47
N LEU A 255 23.87 -14.02 -7.03
CA LEU A 255 24.22 -13.57 -5.69
C LEU A 255 24.28 -12.04 -5.69
N LEU A 256 23.48 -11.41 -4.83
CA LEU A 256 23.53 -9.97 -4.60
C LEU A 256 24.66 -9.68 -3.60
N ASP A 257 25.88 -9.54 -4.11
CA ASP A 257 27.03 -9.14 -3.30
C ASP A 257 26.95 -7.65 -2.92
N ASN A 258 27.54 -7.28 -1.78
CA ASN A 258 27.43 -5.93 -1.18
C ASN A 258 25.99 -5.40 -0.99
N PHE A 259 25.02 -6.31 -0.90
CA PHE A 259 23.62 -6.00 -0.63
C PHE A 259 23.22 -6.57 0.73
N HIS A 260 23.09 -5.67 1.72
CA HIS A 260 22.90 -6.02 3.13
C HIS A 260 21.42 -5.96 3.55
N GLY A 261 21.08 -6.46 4.74
CA GLY A 261 19.72 -6.53 5.24
C GLY A 261 19.00 -7.84 4.96
N SER A 262 18.09 -8.23 5.86
CA SER A 262 17.44 -9.55 5.84
C SER A 262 15.92 -9.52 6.06
N ASP A 263 15.39 -8.39 6.53
CA ASP A 263 13.97 -8.24 6.83
C ASP A 263 13.26 -7.50 5.70
N ILE A 264 12.53 -8.26 4.89
CA ILE A 264 11.72 -7.75 3.77
C ILE A 264 10.65 -6.79 4.31
N GLY A 265 10.55 -5.62 3.69
CA GLY A 265 9.63 -4.55 4.09
C GLY A 265 10.18 -3.63 5.19
N SER A 266 11.37 -3.88 5.72
CA SER A 266 12.00 -3.03 6.75
C SER A 266 13.42 -2.65 6.38
N THR A 267 14.26 -3.63 6.04
CA THR A 267 15.66 -3.42 5.66
C THR A 267 15.91 -3.61 4.18
N VAL A 268 15.11 -4.48 3.53
CA VAL A 268 15.18 -4.72 2.09
C VAL A 268 13.78 -4.73 1.46
N ALA A 269 13.68 -4.35 0.19
CA ALA A 269 12.45 -4.48 -0.59
C ALA A 269 12.76 -4.94 -2.02
N PHE A 270 11.87 -5.77 -2.58
CA PHE A 270 12.01 -6.35 -3.91
C PHE A 270 10.73 -6.12 -4.72
N GLU A 271 10.88 -5.69 -5.97
CA GLU A 271 9.75 -5.50 -6.88
C GLU A 271 10.15 -5.71 -8.34
N ILE A 272 9.19 -6.13 -9.17
CA ILE A 272 9.33 -6.18 -10.63
C ILE A 272 8.51 -5.04 -11.23
N HIS A 273 9.15 -4.22 -12.05
CA HIS A 273 8.48 -3.11 -12.73
C HIS A 273 9.11 -2.83 -14.09
N ASN A 274 8.27 -2.53 -15.11
CA ASN A 274 8.70 -2.18 -16.47
C ASN A 274 9.83 -3.08 -17.03
N GLY A 275 9.66 -4.40 -16.92
CA GLY A 275 10.62 -5.37 -17.47
C GLY A 275 11.96 -5.48 -16.72
N HIS A 276 12.06 -4.90 -15.52
CA HIS A 276 13.24 -4.98 -14.67
C HIS A 276 12.88 -5.51 -13.29
N PHE A 277 13.83 -6.21 -12.67
CA PHE A 277 13.81 -6.55 -11.25
C PHE A 277 14.55 -5.47 -10.47
N TYR A 278 13.98 -5.03 -9.36
CA TYR A 278 14.55 -4.06 -8.44
C TYR A 278 14.72 -4.68 -7.05
N ALA A 279 15.86 -4.39 -6.43
CA ALA A 279 16.13 -4.63 -5.02
C ALA A 279 16.67 -3.33 -4.41
N VAL A 280 16.17 -2.97 -3.23
CA VAL A 280 16.70 -1.86 -2.44
C VAL A 280 16.99 -2.32 -1.02
N SER A 281 18.13 -1.88 -0.48
CA SER A 281 18.48 -2.01 0.93
C SER A 281 18.74 -0.65 1.55
N ASN A 282 18.40 -0.49 2.83
CA ASN A 282 18.73 0.68 3.62
C ASN A 282 19.90 0.43 4.62
N GLN A 283 20.63 -0.67 4.44
CA GLN A 283 21.81 -1.04 5.22
C GLN A 283 23.05 -1.04 4.31
N THR A 284 24.13 -0.42 4.80
CA THR A 284 25.42 -0.30 4.11
C THR A 284 26.35 -1.47 4.43
N THR A 285 26.37 -1.90 5.69
CA THR A 285 27.28 -2.94 6.21
C THR A 285 26.59 -3.85 7.22
N PHE A 286 27.20 -5.00 7.53
CA PHE A 286 26.76 -5.86 8.65
C PHE A 286 27.33 -5.42 10.00
N GLU A 287 28.47 -4.72 9.98
CA GLU A 287 29.17 -4.22 11.16
C GLU A 287 28.84 -2.75 11.37
N VAL A 288 28.74 -2.34 12.64
CA VAL A 288 28.59 -0.93 13.01
C VAL A 288 29.94 -0.26 12.77
N GLU A 289 30.05 0.54 11.71
CA GLU A 289 31.23 1.38 11.50
C GLU A 289 31.26 2.49 12.57
N GLU A 290 32.39 2.65 13.27
CA GLU A 290 32.52 3.62 14.36
C GLU A 290 32.43 5.08 13.87
N ILE A 291 32.77 5.34 12.60
CA ILE A 291 32.74 6.66 11.96
C ILE A 291 32.09 6.53 10.57
N ASP A 292 30.76 6.60 10.55
CA ASP A 292 29.97 6.75 9.33
C ASP A 292 29.19 8.07 9.41
N TYR A 293 29.22 8.88 8.36
CA TYR A 293 28.55 10.18 8.32
C TYR A 293 27.21 10.14 7.58
N THR A 294 27.16 9.35 6.50
CA THR A 294 26.05 9.34 5.56
C THR A 294 25.60 7.91 5.33
N SER A 295 24.36 7.62 5.68
CA SER A 295 23.72 6.37 5.30
C SER A 295 23.24 6.47 3.84
N PHE A 296 23.43 5.38 3.09
CA PHE A 296 22.99 5.22 1.71
C PHE A 296 21.90 4.17 1.57
N TYR A 297 21.12 4.28 0.50
CA TYR A 297 20.41 3.15 -0.07
C TYR A 297 21.34 2.40 -1.02
N HIS A 298 21.27 1.07 -0.98
CA HIS A 298 21.92 0.22 -1.98
C HIS A 298 20.84 -0.29 -2.91
N VAL A 299 20.90 0.10 -4.17
CA VAL A 299 19.92 -0.27 -5.18
C VAL A 299 20.56 -1.17 -6.21
N VAL A 300 19.87 -2.26 -6.54
CA VAL A 300 20.28 -3.21 -7.58
C VAL A 300 19.14 -3.37 -8.57
N ARG A 301 19.45 -3.30 -9.86
CA ARG A 301 18.50 -3.52 -10.95
C ARG A 301 19.07 -4.45 -12.01
N PHE A 302 18.26 -5.32 -12.59
CA PHE A 302 18.61 -6.05 -13.81
C PHE A 302 17.39 -6.32 -14.69
N PRO A 303 17.57 -6.46 -16.02
CA PRO A 303 16.48 -6.79 -16.93
C PRO A 303 16.01 -8.25 -16.75
N LEU A 304 14.70 -8.48 -16.78
CA LEU A 304 14.11 -9.82 -16.55
C LEU A 304 14.53 -10.86 -17.62
N HIS A 305 14.85 -10.42 -18.83
CA HIS A 305 15.26 -11.33 -19.89
C HIS A 305 16.76 -11.68 -19.85
N SER A 306 17.56 -10.97 -19.05
CA SER A 306 19.01 -11.17 -18.93
C SER A 306 19.49 -10.93 -17.49
N PRO A 307 19.19 -11.84 -16.53
CA PRO A 307 19.64 -11.73 -15.15
C PRO A 307 21.10 -12.20 -14.99
N LEU A 308 21.98 -11.73 -15.87
CA LEU A 308 23.41 -12.04 -15.84
C LEU A 308 24.12 -11.03 -14.93
N PRO A 309 25.17 -11.41 -14.18
CA PRO A 309 25.95 -10.48 -13.36
C PRO A 309 26.44 -9.24 -14.13
N ALA A 310 26.76 -9.39 -15.41
CA ALA A 310 27.20 -8.29 -16.28
C ALA A 310 26.07 -7.31 -16.67
N SER A 311 24.80 -7.70 -16.53
CA SER A 311 23.63 -6.87 -16.79
C SER A 311 23.06 -6.23 -15.52
N VAL A 312 23.72 -6.42 -14.38
CA VAL A 312 23.30 -5.85 -13.10
C VAL A 312 23.79 -4.42 -12.99
N GLU A 313 22.86 -3.48 -12.91
CA GLU A 313 23.10 -2.08 -12.58
C GLU A 313 23.03 -1.91 -11.06
N ARG A 314 23.95 -1.14 -10.47
CA ARG A 314 23.99 -0.87 -9.02
C ARG A 314 24.20 0.61 -8.74
N ASP A 315 23.53 1.11 -7.72
CA ASP A 315 23.86 2.37 -7.07
C ASP A 315 23.97 2.10 -5.57
N GLU A 316 25.20 2.03 -5.07
CA GLU A 316 25.53 1.77 -3.67
C GLU A 316 25.67 3.07 -2.86
N ARG A 317 25.57 4.24 -3.50
CA ARG A 317 25.76 5.56 -2.87
C ARG A 317 24.57 6.50 -3.10
N LEU A 318 23.38 5.94 -3.28
CA LEU A 318 22.15 6.71 -3.34
C LEU A 318 21.88 7.31 -1.95
N TYR A 319 21.84 8.64 -1.86
CA TYR A 319 21.73 9.32 -0.56
C TYR A 319 20.45 8.92 0.17
N ARG A 320 20.57 8.49 1.44
CA ARG A 320 19.42 8.19 2.31
C ARG A 320 19.26 9.22 3.42
N ARG A 321 20.32 9.46 4.20
CA ARG A 321 20.31 10.42 5.33
C ARG A 321 21.70 10.73 5.86
N GLN A 322 21.82 11.85 6.57
CA GLN A 322 22.98 12.13 7.41
C GLN A 322 22.79 11.57 8.82
N HIS A 323 23.85 11.03 9.42
CA HIS A 323 23.84 10.57 10.81
C HIS A 323 23.61 11.71 11.81
N LYS A 324 24.06 12.94 11.46
CA LYS A 324 23.79 14.16 12.24
C LYS A 324 22.30 14.48 12.44
N GLN A 325 21.40 13.89 11.65
CA GLN A 325 19.95 14.07 11.80
C GLN A 325 19.37 13.39 13.06
N GLY A 326 20.17 12.56 13.75
CA GLY A 326 19.81 11.91 15.00
C GLY A 326 19.52 10.41 14.86
N PRO A 327 19.31 9.69 15.97
CA PRO A 327 19.04 8.26 15.92
C PRO A 327 17.66 7.96 15.33
N ILE A 328 17.50 6.72 14.85
CA ILE A 328 16.24 6.18 14.32
C ILE A 328 15.76 5.01 15.18
N HIS A 329 14.44 4.81 15.22
CA HIS A 329 13.85 3.66 15.89
C HIS A 329 13.53 2.58 14.85
N ASP A 330 14.45 1.62 14.65
CA ASP A 330 14.40 0.65 13.55
C ASP A 330 13.10 -0.19 13.48
N SER A 331 12.47 -0.50 14.62
CA SER A 331 11.18 -1.23 14.62
C SER A 331 10.01 -0.44 13.99
N TRP A 332 10.19 0.86 13.75
CA TRP A 332 9.26 1.72 13.04
C TRP A 332 9.57 1.90 11.55
N THR A 333 10.68 1.33 11.08
CA THR A 333 11.06 1.39 9.68
C THR A 333 10.10 0.55 8.85
N ASP A 334 9.70 1.11 7.72
CA ASP A 334 8.91 0.45 6.67
C ASP A 334 9.51 0.88 5.34
N LEU A 335 9.88 -0.08 4.49
CA LEU A 335 10.60 0.15 3.24
C LEU A 335 9.86 -0.55 2.11
N THR A 336 9.40 0.23 1.13
CA THR A 336 8.66 -0.29 -0.03
C THR A 336 9.14 0.37 -1.33
N LEU A 337 8.92 -0.33 -2.44
CA LEU A 337 9.08 0.19 -3.79
C LEU A 337 7.69 0.42 -4.37
N GLN A 338 7.39 1.63 -4.84
CA GLN A 338 6.08 2.00 -5.40
C GLN A 338 6.25 2.66 -6.76
N SER A 339 5.24 2.57 -7.63
CA SER A 339 5.23 3.25 -8.93
C SER A 339 4.53 4.61 -8.84
N ASP A 340 5.08 5.63 -9.49
CA ASP A 340 4.40 6.91 -9.69
C ASP A 340 3.26 6.74 -10.73
N GLU A 341 2.02 7.08 -10.35
CA GLU A 341 0.84 7.01 -11.24
C GLU A 341 0.95 7.97 -12.44
N LYS A 342 1.81 9.01 -12.36
CA LYS A 342 2.02 10.00 -13.41
C LYS A 342 3.17 9.64 -14.35
N THR A 343 4.33 9.25 -13.83
CA THR A 343 5.53 8.99 -14.65
C THR A 343 5.79 7.51 -14.92
N ASN A 344 5.15 6.61 -14.17
CA ASN A 344 5.44 5.17 -14.14
C ASN A 344 6.87 4.83 -13.70
N GLU A 345 7.55 5.74 -13.02
CA GLU A 345 8.88 5.51 -12.46
C GLU A 345 8.76 4.86 -11.09
N MET A 346 9.78 4.08 -10.73
CA MET A 346 9.85 3.49 -9.39
C MET A 346 10.44 4.48 -8.39
N VAL A 347 9.82 4.54 -7.22
CA VAL A 347 10.29 5.32 -6.08
C VAL A 347 10.49 4.43 -4.86
N ILE A 348 11.50 4.75 -4.06
CA ILE A 348 11.69 4.20 -2.72
C ILE A 348 10.82 5.01 -1.76
N VAL A 349 10.02 4.32 -0.97
CA VAL A 349 9.24 4.90 0.12
C VAL A 349 9.73 4.31 1.43
N GLU A 350 10.31 5.14 2.29
CA GLU A 350 10.80 4.75 3.61
C GLU A 350 10.07 5.54 4.71
N SER A 351 9.40 4.85 5.63
CA SER A 351 8.94 5.44 6.89
C SER A 351 10.06 5.35 7.90
N ARG A 352 10.41 6.46 8.56
CA ARG A 352 11.35 6.47 9.69
C ARG A 352 10.74 7.16 10.88
N ARG A 353 11.08 6.70 12.07
CA ARG A 353 10.72 7.37 13.33
C ARG A 353 12.00 7.81 14.02
N GLU A 354 12.18 9.11 14.14
CA GLU A 354 13.48 9.72 14.41
C GLU A 354 13.43 10.67 15.60
N TRP A 355 14.57 10.85 16.26
CA TRP A 355 14.78 11.92 17.24
C TRP A 355 15.54 13.05 16.55
N ALA A 356 14.78 13.92 15.89
CA ALA A 356 15.32 15.02 15.10
C ALA A 356 16.31 15.86 15.93
N GLU A 357 17.51 16.07 15.40
CA GLU A 357 18.58 16.88 16.00
C GLU A 357 18.90 16.48 17.46
N ALA A 358 18.78 15.18 17.78
CA ALA A 358 18.93 14.66 19.14
C ALA A 358 17.98 15.28 20.18
N SER A 359 16.83 15.77 19.74
CA SER A 359 15.75 16.23 20.62
C SER A 359 15.11 15.07 21.39
N SER A 360 14.42 15.37 22.49
CA SER A 360 13.62 14.38 23.23
C SER A 360 12.30 14.02 22.54
N ARG A 361 11.96 14.70 21.43
CA ARG A 361 10.72 14.49 20.69
C ARG A 361 10.98 13.52 19.55
N GLN A 362 10.15 12.49 19.49
CA GLN A 362 10.20 11.49 18.43
C GLN A 362 9.06 11.74 17.44
N SER A 363 9.37 11.77 16.14
CA SER A 363 8.38 11.95 15.06
C SER A 363 8.58 10.93 13.96
N ARG A 364 7.47 10.44 13.39
CA ARG A 364 7.52 9.62 12.17
C ARG A 364 7.44 10.52 10.94
N THR A 365 8.27 10.24 9.94
CA THR A 365 8.29 10.92 8.64
C THR A 365 8.41 9.87 7.54
N PHE A 366 7.67 10.10 6.45
CA PHE A 366 7.70 9.27 5.25
C PHE A 366 8.57 9.97 4.19
N TYR A 367 9.63 9.30 3.76
CA TYR A 367 10.60 9.78 2.79
C TYR A 367 10.36 9.11 1.44
N VAL A 368 10.41 9.90 0.38
CA VAL A 368 10.29 9.43 -1.00
C VAL A 368 11.59 9.76 -1.74
N THR A 369 12.21 8.76 -2.34
CA THR A 369 13.43 8.92 -3.15
C THR A 369 13.16 8.36 -4.54
N ARG A 370 13.43 9.15 -5.58
CA ARG A 370 13.29 8.69 -6.98
C ARG A 370 14.50 7.84 -7.37
N LEU A 371 14.25 6.83 -8.19
CA LEU A 371 15.30 5.98 -8.77
C LEU A 371 15.62 6.46 -10.19
N GLU A 372 16.81 7.02 -10.37
CA GLU A 372 17.28 7.48 -11.67
C GLU A 372 18.33 6.50 -12.20
N PHE A 373 17.96 5.71 -13.20
CA PHE A 373 18.87 4.80 -13.91
C PHE A 373 19.02 5.29 -15.36
N GLY A 374 20.25 5.47 -15.82
CA GLY A 374 20.55 5.82 -17.21
C GLY A 374 20.69 7.31 -17.55
N SER A 375 20.75 8.21 -16.56
CA SER A 375 21.25 9.56 -16.81
C SER A 375 22.79 9.53 -16.89
N GLU A 376 23.35 9.92 -18.04
CA GLU A 376 24.80 10.05 -18.29
C GLU A 376 25.52 11.04 -17.34
N ASN A 377 24.82 11.62 -16.36
CA ASN A 377 25.39 12.50 -15.34
C ASN A 377 26.20 11.76 -14.25
N GLY A 378 26.29 10.43 -14.32
CA GLY A 378 27.03 9.60 -13.37
C GLY A 378 28.54 9.46 -13.63
N THR A 379 29.08 9.98 -14.74
CA THR A 379 30.53 10.14 -14.89
C THR A 379 30.98 11.49 -14.32
N MET A 380 30.70 11.75 -13.03
CA MET A 380 31.68 12.51 -12.28
C MET A 380 32.82 11.54 -11.99
N GLU A 381 34.00 11.85 -12.52
CA GLU A 381 35.24 11.14 -12.20
C GLU A 381 35.28 10.89 -10.70
N ILE A 382 35.22 9.62 -10.31
CA ILE A 382 35.46 9.20 -8.93
C ILE A 382 36.92 9.53 -8.68
N SER A 383 37.21 10.70 -8.12
CA SER A 383 38.46 10.91 -7.43
C SER A 383 38.50 9.88 -6.29
N ASP A 384 39.52 9.03 -6.25
CA ASP A 384 39.75 8.02 -5.20
C ASP A 384 39.94 8.63 -3.78
N GLU A 385 39.82 9.95 -3.64
CA GLU A 385 39.95 10.64 -2.37
C GLU A 385 38.59 10.62 -1.63
N PRO A 386 38.53 10.09 -0.39
CA PRO A 386 37.29 10.06 0.36
C PRO A 386 36.82 11.48 0.61
N LEU A 387 35.65 11.83 0.05
CA LEU A 387 34.98 13.07 0.40
C LEU A 387 34.68 13.01 1.90
N LEU A 388 35.20 13.97 2.65
CA LEU A 388 34.98 14.11 4.09
C LEU A 388 34.31 15.47 4.36
N PRO A 389 33.57 15.62 5.47
CA PRO A 389 33.04 16.92 5.85
C PRO A 389 34.19 17.89 6.19
N ASP A 390 34.18 19.10 5.63
CA ASP A 390 35.26 20.10 5.79
C ASP A 390 35.51 20.52 7.27
N ASP A 391 34.48 20.44 8.13
CA ASP A 391 34.48 20.96 9.51
C ASP A 391 34.45 19.87 10.60
N ASP A 392 34.96 18.66 10.32
CA ASP A 392 34.86 17.55 11.28
C ASP A 392 36.05 17.45 12.26
N ILE A 393 35.75 17.28 13.55
CA ILE A 393 36.75 17.17 14.62
C ILE A 393 37.56 15.86 14.55
N TYR A 394 37.04 14.84 13.87
CA TYR A 394 37.66 13.53 13.73
C TYR A 394 38.57 13.43 12.51
N LEU A 395 38.57 14.41 11.58
CA LEU A 395 39.48 14.43 10.42
C LEU A 395 40.95 14.13 10.76
N PRO A 396 41.53 14.62 11.88
CA PRO A 396 42.93 14.34 12.21
C PRO A 396 43.20 12.89 12.66
N VAL A 397 42.16 12.13 13.00
CA VAL A 397 42.25 10.77 13.56
C VAL A 397 41.71 9.72 12.58
N ILE A 398 40.96 10.14 11.57
CA ILE A 398 40.45 9.28 10.50
C ILE A 398 41.60 8.87 9.59
N ASP A 399 41.78 7.56 9.44
CA ASP A 399 42.67 6.98 8.45
C ASP A 399 41.90 6.09 7.46
N SER A 400 42.61 5.51 6.50
CA SER A 400 42.02 4.63 5.48
C SER A 400 41.36 3.37 6.04
N SER A 401 41.67 2.97 7.28
CA SER A 401 41.07 1.79 7.92
C SER A 401 39.65 2.06 8.43
N ASN A 402 39.30 3.32 8.69
CA ASN A 402 37.96 3.71 9.17
C ASN A 402 36.87 3.69 8.09
N ARG A 403 37.25 3.65 6.80
CA ARG A 403 36.32 3.66 5.64
C ARG A 403 35.21 4.72 5.73
N PRO A 404 35.55 5.98 6.04
CA PRO A 404 34.55 7.02 6.28
C PRO A 404 33.70 7.26 5.04
N GLN A 405 32.39 7.23 5.22
CA GLN A 405 31.43 7.44 4.14
C GLN A 405 30.71 8.77 4.33
N TRP A 406 30.97 9.71 3.40
CA TRP A 406 30.25 10.98 3.36
C TRP A 406 29.81 11.34 1.94
N LYS A 407 28.64 11.97 1.85
CA LYS A 407 28.13 12.63 0.65
C LYS A 407 27.40 13.90 1.10
N PRO A 408 27.54 15.03 0.40
CA PRO A 408 26.78 16.23 0.73
C PRO A 408 25.28 15.93 0.69
N THR A 409 24.52 16.54 1.60
CA THR A 409 23.06 16.44 1.58
C THR A 409 22.55 17.02 0.25
N PRO A 410 21.84 16.24 -0.58
CA PRO A 410 21.30 16.73 -1.84
C PRO A 410 20.19 17.74 -1.56
N ASP A 411 19.83 18.47 -2.62
CA ASP A 411 18.70 19.37 -2.63
C ASP A 411 17.42 18.65 -2.16
N LEU A 412 16.81 19.20 -1.12
CA LEU A 412 15.56 18.68 -0.59
C LEU A 412 14.41 19.32 -1.35
N PHE A 413 13.45 18.49 -1.73
CA PHE A 413 12.20 18.94 -2.33
C PHE A 413 11.04 18.70 -1.39
N SER A 414 10.04 19.58 -1.40
CA SER A 414 8.90 19.51 -0.51
C SER A 414 8.08 18.23 -0.69
N TRP A 415 8.08 17.66 -1.91
CA TRP A 415 7.44 16.39 -2.23
C TRP A 415 8.18 15.18 -1.64
N SER A 416 9.44 15.27 -1.24
CA SER A 416 10.22 14.10 -0.80
C SER A 416 9.98 13.71 0.66
N GLN A 417 9.29 14.54 1.47
CA GLN A 417 9.09 14.29 2.90
C GLN A 417 7.67 14.61 3.38
N HIS A 418 7.01 13.64 4.00
CA HIS A 418 5.72 13.81 4.66
C HIS A 418 5.84 13.49 6.15
N PRO A 419 5.93 14.48 7.04
CA PRO A 419 5.91 14.22 8.47
C PRO A 419 4.50 13.84 8.94
N GLU A 420 4.41 12.89 9.88
CA GLU A 420 3.15 12.38 10.42
C GLU A 420 2.28 13.48 11.05
N PHE A 421 2.94 14.48 11.66
CA PHE A 421 2.29 15.59 12.33
C PHE A 421 2.72 16.92 11.74
N GLY A 422 1.80 17.88 11.81
CA GLY A 422 2.04 19.24 11.35
C GLY A 422 2.53 20.09 12.50
N GLY A 423 3.32 21.12 12.20
CA GLY A 423 3.78 22.07 13.22
C GLY A 423 2.66 22.80 13.97
N THR A 424 1.40 22.68 13.52
CA THR A 424 0.23 23.34 14.11
C THR A 424 -0.54 22.49 15.13
N ASP A 425 -0.24 21.20 15.29
CA ASP A 425 -0.94 20.33 16.26
C ASP A 425 -0.19 20.31 17.60
N PRO A 426 -0.75 20.92 18.67
CA PRO A 426 -0.06 21.04 19.96
C PRO A 426 0.03 19.72 20.74
N ALA A 427 -0.83 18.73 20.45
CA ALA A 427 -0.88 17.46 21.17
C ALA A 427 -1.41 16.32 20.29
N PRO A 428 -0.64 15.91 19.27
CA PRO A 428 -1.10 14.93 18.30
C PRO A 428 -1.35 13.55 18.93
N ARG A 429 -2.49 12.94 18.58
CA ARG A 429 -2.80 11.56 19.00
C ARG A 429 -1.90 10.57 18.27
N SER A 430 -0.99 9.95 19.00
CA SER A 430 -0.08 8.90 18.51
C SER A 430 -0.36 7.56 19.17
N PHE A 431 0.06 6.48 18.51
CA PHE A 431 -0.05 5.12 19.01
C PHE A 431 1.35 4.51 19.15
N MET A 432 1.53 3.71 20.20
CA MET A 432 2.75 2.92 20.37
C MET A 432 2.77 1.76 19.36
N LEU A 433 3.97 1.23 19.09
CA LEU A 433 4.16 0.18 18.09
C LEU A 433 3.30 -1.05 18.38
N ALA A 434 3.25 -1.48 19.64
CA ALA A 434 2.47 -2.65 20.05
C ALA A 434 0.96 -2.52 19.76
N ARG A 435 0.44 -1.29 19.63
CA ARG A 435 -0.97 -1.01 19.28
C ARG A 435 -1.18 -0.70 17.81
N THR A 436 -0.12 -0.60 17.03
CA THR A 436 -0.17 -0.32 15.59
C THR A 436 0.05 -1.64 14.85
N LYS A 437 -1.04 -2.27 14.43
CA LYS A 437 -1.04 -3.66 13.91
C LYS A 437 -0.72 -3.79 12.44
N PHE A 438 -0.95 -2.72 11.68
CA PHE A 438 -0.58 -2.60 10.29
C PHE A 438 -0.24 -1.15 10.00
N ARG A 439 0.72 -0.93 9.10
CA ARG A 439 1.22 0.38 8.69
C ARG A 439 1.45 0.32 7.19
N ALA A 440 1.07 1.37 6.48
CA ALA A 440 1.42 1.55 5.09
C ALA A 440 1.43 3.04 4.74
N TYR A 441 2.20 3.37 3.71
CA TYR A 441 2.15 4.67 3.08
C TYR A 441 1.74 4.50 1.62
N ASN A 442 0.65 5.13 1.20
CA ASN A 442 0.25 5.19 -0.19
C ASN A 442 0.88 6.44 -0.82
N TYR A 443 1.90 6.24 -1.66
CA TYR A 443 2.61 7.34 -2.32
C TYR A 443 1.70 8.14 -3.23
N ALA A 444 0.88 7.44 -4.04
CA ALA A 444 -0.04 8.06 -4.98
C ALA A 444 -0.93 9.10 -4.29
N CYS A 445 -1.54 8.78 -3.14
CA CYS A 445 -2.41 9.66 -2.38
C CYS A 445 -1.68 10.52 -1.34
N THR A 446 -0.35 10.42 -1.23
CA THR A 446 0.47 11.02 -0.17
C THR A 446 -0.13 10.84 1.23
N THR A 447 -0.55 9.61 1.52
CA THR A 447 -1.39 9.28 2.68
C THR A 447 -0.81 8.10 3.45
N PHE A 448 -0.64 8.24 4.76
CA PHE A 448 -0.35 7.10 5.61
C PHE A 448 -1.63 6.48 6.16
N VAL A 449 -1.63 5.16 6.33
CA VAL A 449 -2.72 4.38 6.92
C VAL A 449 -2.15 3.46 7.99
N ASP A 450 -2.62 3.62 9.22
CA ASP A 450 -2.33 2.71 10.32
C ASP A 450 -3.60 1.98 10.75
N LEU A 451 -3.53 0.67 10.97
CA LEU A 451 -4.56 -0.07 11.69
C LEU A 451 -4.17 -0.14 13.17
N VAL A 452 -4.94 0.51 14.04
CA VAL A 452 -4.59 0.71 15.44
C VAL A 452 -5.60 0.13 16.41
N GLU A 453 -5.13 -0.35 17.56
CA GLU A 453 -5.93 -0.74 18.72
C GLU A 453 -6.28 0.50 19.57
N ASP A 454 -7.53 0.94 19.46
CA ASP A 454 -8.07 2.12 20.14
C ASP A 454 -8.88 1.73 21.39
N GLN A 455 -8.27 1.93 22.56
CA GLN A 455 -8.91 1.68 23.86
C GLN A 455 -10.03 2.65 24.19
N GLU A 456 -9.97 3.88 23.68
CA GLU A 456 -10.98 4.92 23.95
C GLU A 456 -12.23 4.78 23.07
N CYS A 457 -12.22 3.84 22.13
CA CYS A 457 -13.29 3.73 21.13
C CYS A 457 -14.52 2.99 21.66
N CYS A 458 -14.31 1.80 22.23
CA CYS A 458 -15.40 0.89 22.58
C CYS A 458 -15.69 0.81 24.08
N ASN A 459 -14.86 1.42 24.93
CA ASN A 459 -15.06 1.61 26.39
C ASN A 459 -15.67 0.40 27.13
N ASP A 460 -15.32 -0.82 26.72
CA ASP A 460 -15.78 -2.06 27.34
C ASP A 460 -14.54 -2.81 27.83
N ALA A 461 -14.31 -2.79 29.15
CA ALA A 461 -13.15 -3.43 29.75
C ALA A 461 -13.15 -4.96 29.61
N SER A 462 -14.31 -5.56 29.27
CA SER A 462 -14.43 -7.00 29.02
C SER A 462 -14.04 -7.41 27.60
N LYS A 463 -13.81 -6.44 26.71
CA LYS A 463 -13.48 -6.66 25.30
C LYS A 463 -12.09 -6.13 24.97
N PRO A 464 -11.40 -6.75 23.99
CA PRO A 464 -10.17 -6.18 23.46
C PRO A 464 -10.41 -4.78 22.86
N PRO A 465 -9.36 -3.94 22.79
CA PRO A 465 -9.45 -2.63 22.15
C PRO A 465 -9.94 -2.75 20.71
N CYS A 466 -10.73 -1.77 20.26
CA CYS A 466 -11.29 -1.80 18.92
C CYS A 466 -10.25 -1.40 17.88
N LEU A 467 -10.15 -2.18 16.82
CA LEU A 467 -9.38 -1.88 15.63
C LEU A 467 -10.03 -0.73 14.87
N ARG A 468 -9.22 0.27 14.51
CA ARG A 468 -9.62 1.43 13.71
C ARG A 468 -8.51 1.79 12.74
N LEU A 469 -8.88 2.34 11.60
CA LEU A 469 -7.99 3.04 10.70
C LEU A 469 -7.67 4.42 11.25
N ARG A 470 -6.40 4.76 11.24
CA ARG A 470 -5.86 6.08 11.50
C ARG A 470 -5.15 6.54 10.24
N VAL A 471 -5.58 7.67 9.70
CA VAL A 471 -5.13 8.13 8.40
C VAL A 471 -4.72 9.59 8.49
N GLY A 472 -3.58 9.92 7.92
CA GLY A 472 -3.16 11.29 7.70
C GLY A 472 -2.63 11.46 6.29
N SER A 473 -3.02 12.58 5.68
CA SER A 473 -2.68 12.92 4.31
C SER A 473 -2.10 14.33 4.26
N ARG A 474 -1.39 14.62 3.19
CA ARG A 474 -1.06 16.00 2.80
C ARG A 474 -1.63 16.25 1.41
N ARG A 475 -1.79 17.53 1.08
CA ARG A 475 -2.19 17.96 -0.25
C ARG A 475 -1.37 19.15 -0.67
N GLU A 476 -1.14 19.25 -1.97
CA GLU A 476 -0.54 20.45 -2.54
C GLU A 476 -1.50 21.61 -2.33
N THR A 477 -0.97 22.72 -1.85
CA THR A 477 -1.64 24.00 -1.86
C THR A 477 -1.04 24.79 -2.99
N GLY A 478 -1.89 25.37 -3.85
CA GLY A 478 -1.45 26.30 -4.88
C GLY A 478 -0.72 27.52 -4.31
N LEU A 479 -0.27 28.41 -5.20
CA LEU A 479 0.43 29.65 -4.88
C LEU A 479 -0.38 30.49 -3.87
N ASP A 480 -0.04 30.40 -2.59
CA ASP A 480 -0.64 31.23 -1.55
C ASP A 480 0.43 32.12 -0.91
N ASP A 481 0.57 33.31 -1.51
CA ASP A 481 1.36 34.43 -1.00
C ASP A 481 0.48 35.57 -0.45
N TYR A 482 -0.83 35.34 -0.25
CA TYR A 482 -1.76 36.41 0.18
C TYR A 482 -2.45 36.23 1.54
N ALA A 483 -2.27 35.11 2.25
CA ALA A 483 -2.99 34.86 3.51
C ALA A 483 -2.17 35.02 4.80
N THR A 484 -1.05 35.77 4.80
CA THR A 484 -0.33 36.07 6.07
C THR A 484 0.24 37.48 6.16
N VAL A 485 -0.46 38.49 5.64
CA VAL A 485 -0.24 39.87 6.09
C VAL A 485 -1.37 40.25 7.05
N ASN A 486 -1.15 39.96 8.34
CA ASN A 486 -1.72 40.63 9.53
C ASN A 486 -2.02 39.64 10.68
N ARG A 487 -0.97 39.21 11.37
CA ARG A 487 -1.07 38.97 12.83
C ARG A 487 0.08 39.68 13.53
N LYS A 488 -0.17 40.94 13.93
CA LYS A 488 0.62 41.58 14.98
C LYS A 488 0.36 40.83 16.29
N GLY A 489 1.27 39.95 16.65
CA GLY A 489 1.28 39.29 17.95
C GLY A 489 2.67 38.70 18.20
N LYS A 490 3.30 39.09 19.31
CA LYS A 490 4.58 38.52 19.77
C LYS A 490 4.38 37.04 20.04
N THR A 491 4.69 36.20 19.06
CA THR A 491 4.83 34.76 19.25
C THR A 491 6.27 34.48 19.65
N ALA A 492 6.45 33.69 20.69
CA ALA A 492 7.76 33.21 21.11
C ALA A 492 8.44 32.52 19.93
N ALA A 493 9.71 32.85 19.70
CA ALA A 493 10.55 32.20 18.71
C ALA A 493 10.75 30.74 19.11
N VAL A 494 9.81 29.87 18.72
CA VAL A 494 10.13 28.46 18.51
C VAL A 494 10.88 28.46 17.19
N TYR A 495 12.20 28.27 17.27
CA TYR A 495 13.01 27.92 16.10
C TYR A 495 12.48 26.59 15.57
N SER A 496 11.47 26.65 14.72
CA SER A 496 11.14 25.57 13.81
C SER A 496 12.09 25.76 12.63
N THR A 497 13.22 25.06 12.64
CA THR A 497 14.07 24.84 11.47
C THR A 497 13.24 24.08 10.44
N ASN A 498 12.33 24.78 9.77
CA ASN A 498 11.65 24.22 8.62
C ASN A 498 12.74 23.90 7.58
N PRO A 499 12.75 22.69 7.01
CA PRO A 499 13.72 22.35 5.97
C PRO A 499 13.62 23.36 4.82
N ASN A 500 14.77 23.87 4.40
CA ASN A 500 14.86 24.73 3.22
C ASN A 500 14.71 23.85 1.99
N PHE A 501 13.51 23.82 1.43
CA PHE A 501 13.23 23.12 0.18
C PHE A 501 13.62 23.99 -1.03
N VAL A 502 14.09 23.36 -2.10
CA VAL A 502 14.48 24.06 -3.33
C VAL A 502 13.26 24.51 -4.13
N ASP A 503 12.20 23.72 -4.12
CA ASP A 503 10.92 24.05 -4.75
C ASP A 503 10.12 25.03 -3.87
N ASN A 504 10.43 26.32 -4.02
CA ASN A 504 9.71 27.39 -3.32
C ASN A 504 8.24 27.56 -3.77
N GLN A 505 7.84 26.91 -4.87
CA GLN A 505 6.52 27.08 -5.49
C GLN A 505 5.48 26.08 -4.97
N THR A 506 5.91 24.87 -4.62
CA THR A 506 4.99 23.82 -4.16
C THR A 506 4.99 23.80 -2.64
N ARG A 507 3.82 24.03 -2.05
CA ARG A 507 3.62 23.91 -0.60
C ARG A 507 2.66 22.77 -0.33
N TYR A 508 2.89 22.04 0.75
CA TYR A 508 1.98 21.00 1.20
C TYR A 508 1.27 21.45 2.47
N ARG A 509 -0.05 21.30 2.48
CA ARG A 509 -0.86 21.41 3.69
C ARG A 509 -1.22 20.02 4.17
N GLN A 510 -0.96 19.76 5.43
CA GLN A 510 -1.39 18.52 6.07
C GLN A 510 -2.86 18.57 6.43
N SER A 511 -3.56 17.49 6.11
CA SER A 511 -4.92 17.24 6.53
C SER A 511 -4.94 16.81 8.00
N PRO A 512 -6.00 17.15 8.76
CA PRO A 512 -6.17 16.60 10.10
C PRO A 512 -6.21 15.07 10.07
N ILE A 513 -5.51 14.43 11.01
CA ILE A 513 -5.53 12.98 11.14
C ILE A 513 -6.95 12.51 11.48
N ARG A 514 -7.47 11.57 10.69
CA ARG A 514 -8.81 11.02 10.83
C ARG A 514 -8.76 9.61 11.39
N MET A 515 -9.79 9.26 12.15
CA MET A 515 -9.99 7.93 12.72
C MET A 515 -11.30 7.33 12.21
N TRP A 516 -11.23 6.18 11.56
CA TRP A 516 -12.40 5.48 11.00
C TRP A 516 -12.43 4.01 11.44
N PRO A 517 -13.60 3.41 11.72
CA PRO A 517 -14.91 4.04 11.84
C PRO A 517 -14.95 5.08 12.97
N PRO A 518 -15.97 5.94 13.06
CA PRO A 518 -16.25 6.73 14.26
C PRO A 518 -16.37 5.86 15.53
N ARG A 519 -16.46 6.46 16.72
CA ARG A 519 -16.64 5.68 17.96
C ARG A 519 -17.92 4.85 17.90
N ALA A 520 -17.88 3.60 18.40
CA ALA A 520 -19.02 2.67 18.34
C ALA A 520 -20.31 3.24 18.93
N SER A 521 -20.21 4.08 19.97
CA SER A 521 -21.35 4.75 20.61
C SER A 521 -21.98 5.89 19.80
N ARG A 522 -21.41 6.27 18.65
CA ARG A 522 -21.88 7.40 17.83
C ARG A 522 -23.25 7.12 17.22
N CYS A 523 -23.39 6.00 16.52
CA CYS A 523 -24.62 5.59 15.85
C CYS A 523 -24.61 4.09 15.52
N PRO A 524 -25.78 3.47 15.23
CA PRO A 524 -25.88 2.04 14.91
C PRO A 524 -24.97 1.56 13.77
N CYS A 525 -24.82 2.35 12.71
CA CYS A 525 -23.92 1.99 11.59
C CYS A 525 -22.45 2.00 12.00
N SER A 526 -22.07 2.87 12.94
CA SER A 526 -20.73 2.83 13.51
C SER A 526 -20.52 1.54 14.29
N GLN A 527 -21.52 1.09 15.04
CA GLN A 527 -21.45 -0.18 15.77
C GLN A 527 -21.35 -1.38 14.82
N GLN A 528 -22.14 -1.40 13.75
CA GLN A 528 -22.05 -2.41 12.69
C GLN A 528 -20.65 -2.45 12.08
N LEU A 529 -20.08 -1.29 11.72
CA LEU A 529 -18.71 -1.20 11.24
C LEU A 529 -17.69 -1.75 12.25
N HIS A 530 -17.85 -1.47 13.55
CA HIS A 530 -16.98 -2.06 14.58
C HIS A 530 -17.10 -3.58 14.63
N ASN A 531 -18.28 -4.16 14.44
CA ASN A 531 -18.47 -5.61 14.36
C ASN A 531 -17.75 -6.21 13.15
N ILE A 532 -17.75 -5.51 12.01
CA ILE A 532 -17.06 -5.93 10.78
C ILE A 532 -15.54 -5.87 10.95
N LEU A 533 -15.01 -4.77 11.50
CA LEU A 533 -13.56 -4.60 11.70
C LEU A 533 -13.00 -5.41 12.88
N ASN A 534 -13.86 -5.82 13.82
CA ASN A 534 -13.49 -6.57 15.02
C ASN A 534 -14.28 -7.88 15.12
N PRO A 535 -14.17 -8.77 14.12
CA PRO A 535 -14.90 -10.03 14.12
C PRO A 535 -14.50 -10.92 15.29
N VAL A 536 -15.40 -11.83 15.66
CA VAL A 536 -15.13 -12.86 16.66
C VAL A 536 -14.14 -13.86 16.06
N ILE A 537 -13.02 -14.11 16.76
CA ILE A 537 -11.96 -14.98 16.25
C ILE A 537 -12.35 -16.45 16.50
N PRO A 538 -12.32 -17.32 15.48
CA PRO A 538 -12.81 -18.70 15.58
C PRO A 538 -12.07 -19.61 16.60
N SER A 539 -10.86 -19.27 17.03
CA SER A 539 -9.92 -20.23 17.63
C SER A 539 -9.29 -19.85 18.98
N SER A 540 -9.89 -19.00 19.84
CA SER A 540 -9.23 -18.68 21.12
C SER A 540 -10.11 -18.19 22.28
N GLY A 541 -9.80 -18.72 23.47
CA GLY A 541 -10.20 -18.20 24.78
C GLY A 541 -9.28 -17.08 25.32
N ALA A 542 -8.24 -16.69 24.59
CA ALA A 542 -7.36 -15.56 24.90
C ALA A 542 -7.69 -14.37 23.98
N TRP A 543 -8.77 -13.64 24.32
CA TRP A 543 -9.30 -12.53 23.51
C TRP A 543 -8.41 -11.28 23.45
N TYR A 544 -7.33 -11.24 24.24
CA TYR A 544 -6.55 -10.02 24.47
C TYR A 544 -5.39 -9.81 23.48
N THR A 545 -4.93 -10.86 22.80
CA THR A 545 -3.78 -10.76 21.90
C THR A 545 -4.21 -11.09 20.49
N ARG A 546 -4.04 -10.14 19.57
CA ARG A 546 -4.41 -10.27 18.15
C ARG A 546 -3.18 -10.11 17.29
N ARG A 547 -2.99 -11.02 16.32
CA ARG A 547 -2.02 -10.87 15.24
C ARG A 547 -2.78 -10.40 14.01
N VAL A 548 -2.28 -9.37 13.35
CA VAL A 548 -2.88 -8.86 12.11
C VAL A 548 -1.82 -8.88 11.02
N THR A 549 -2.25 -9.29 9.83
CA THR A 549 -1.48 -9.17 8.59
C THR A 549 -2.35 -8.41 7.60
N GLY A 550 -1.80 -7.40 6.93
CA GLY A 550 -2.56 -6.51 6.06
C GLY A 550 -1.81 -6.23 4.76
N VAL A 551 -2.56 -5.87 3.73
CA VAL A 551 -2.06 -5.35 2.45
C VAL A 551 -2.95 -4.18 2.04
N LEU A 552 -2.32 -3.07 1.66
CA LEU A 552 -2.99 -1.89 1.12
C LEU A 552 -2.54 -1.70 -0.32
N ASP A 553 -3.49 -1.61 -1.24
CA ASP A 553 -3.24 -1.10 -2.60
C ASP A 553 -3.85 0.31 -2.76
N GLU A 554 -4.03 0.77 -4.00
CA GLU A 554 -4.56 2.09 -4.32
C GLU A 554 -6.06 2.25 -4.06
N GLN A 555 -6.79 1.15 -3.86
CA GLN A 555 -8.25 1.11 -3.77
C GLN A 555 -8.76 0.43 -2.51
N ARG A 556 -8.05 -0.53 -1.91
CA ARG A 556 -8.56 -1.43 -0.88
C ARG A 556 -7.50 -1.74 0.16
N LEU A 557 -7.96 -1.85 1.39
CA LEU A 557 -7.22 -2.46 2.48
C LEU A 557 -7.81 -3.84 2.77
N VAL A 558 -6.99 -4.88 2.65
CA VAL A 558 -7.34 -6.24 3.05
C VAL A 558 -6.48 -6.63 4.23
N PHE A 559 -7.11 -7.10 5.31
CA PHE A 559 -6.37 -7.59 6.47
C PHE A 559 -7.01 -8.83 7.08
N MET A 560 -6.18 -9.67 7.68
CA MET A 560 -6.59 -10.87 8.39
C MET A 560 -6.28 -10.73 9.86
N ILE A 561 -7.25 -11.03 10.72
CA ILE A 561 -7.09 -11.08 12.17
C ILE A 561 -7.01 -12.53 12.61
N LYS A 562 -5.94 -12.86 13.33
CA LYS A 562 -5.74 -14.15 13.99
C LYS A 562 -5.63 -13.98 15.50
N SER A 563 -5.93 -15.05 16.24
CA SER A 563 -5.58 -15.10 17.66
C SER A 563 -4.06 -15.05 17.83
N GLY A 564 -3.58 -14.28 18.79
CA GLY A 564 -2.19 -14.36 19.24
C GLY A 564 -1.96 -15.70 19.92
N GLY A 565 -1.20 -16.58 19.29
CA GLY A 565 -0.69 -17.81 19.91
C GLY A 565 0.60 -17.53 20.68
N SER A 566 0.88 -18.38 21.68
CA SER A 566 2.23 -18.49 22.28
C SER A 566 3.25 -18.83 21.17
N TYR A 567 4.48 -18.31 21.28
CA TYR A 567 5.58 -18.59 20.37
C TYR A 567 5.75 -20.10 20.16
N GLY A 568 5.31 -20.58 18.99
CA GLY A 568 5.40 -22.00 18.61
C GLY A 568 5.07 -22.20 17.12
N PRO A 569 5.65 -23.22 16.47
CA PRO A 569 5.49 -23.49 15.03
C PRO A 569 4.06 -23.84 14.61
N SER A 570 3.14 -24.09 15.56
CA SER A 570 1.73 -24.35 15.30
C SER A 570 0.88 -23.10 15.00
N GLY A 571 1.45 -21.89 15.12
CA GLY A 571 0.72 -20.63 14.93
C GLY A 571 0.29 -20.33 13.49
N ASN A 572 0.95 -20.93 12.48
CA ASN A 572 0.67 -20.66 11.07
C ASN A 572 -0.68 -21.25 10.61
N ASN A 573 -1.11 -22.37 11.20
CA ASN A 573 -2.39 -23.03 10.88
C ASN A 573 -3.59 -22.53 11.70
N SER A 574 -3.45 -21.42 12.44
CA SER A 574 -4.61 -20.80 13.08
C SER A 574 -5.54 -20.15 12.04
N LEU A 575 -6.84 -20.43 12.13
CA LEU A 575 -7.85 -19.77 11.31
C LEU A 575 -7.96 -18.31 11.75
N GLY A 576 -7.82 -17.40 10.79
CA GLY A 576 -8.08 -15.98 10.93
C GLY A 576 -9.28 -15.55 10.10
N THR A 577 -9.80 -14.38 10.39
CA THR A 577 -10.90 -13.76 9.64
C THR A 577 -10.36 -12.64 8.76
N VAL A 578 -10.70 -12.67 7.47
CA VAL A 578 -10.32 -11.69 6.45
C VAL A 578 -11.38 -10.58 6.38
N VAL A 579 -10.93 -9.33 6.48
CA VAL A 579 -11.74 -8.12 6.36
C VAL A 579 -11.24 -7.31 5.17
N VAL A 580 -12.19 -6.80 4.38
CA VAL A 580 -11.94 -5.95 3.21
C VAL A 580 -12.57 -4.58 3.47
N VAL A 581 -11.80 -3.52 3.26
CA VAL A 581 -12.27 -2.12 3.28
C VAL A 581 -11.99 -1.53 1.90
N ASP A 582 -13.03 -1.03 1.24
CA ASP A 582 -12.96 -0.50 -0.13
C ASP A 582 -13.07 1.02 -0.13
N PHE A 583 -12.06 1.67 -0.70
CA PHE A 583 -12.01 3.11 -0.94
C PHE A 583 -12.43 3.48 -2.36
N ALA A 584 -12.62 2.53 -3.27
CA ALA A 584 -13.19 2.77 -4.58
C ALA A 584 -14.71 2.57 -4.57
N ARG A 585 -15.43 3.35 -5.39
CA ARG A 585 -16.86 3.14 -5.62
C ARG A 585 -17.02 2.04 -6.68
N LEU A 586 -17.85 1.04 -6.40
CA LEU A 586 -18.24 0.06 -7.42
C LEU A 586 -18.93 0.79 -8.58
N ALA A 587 -18.46 0.56 -9.80
CA ALA A 587 -19.10 1.11 -10.98
C ALA A 587 -20.49 0.48 -11.11
N GLU A 588 -21.54 1.30 -11.03
CA GLU A 588 -22.89 0.88 -11.38
C GLU A 588 -22.86 0.41 -12.84
N SER A 589 -22.94 -0.90 -13.06
CA SER A 589 -23.16 -1.42 -14.40
C SER A 589 -24.51 -0.89 -14.86
N SER A 590 -24.53 -0.10 -15.92
CA SER A 590 -25.74 0.52 -16.48
C SER A 590 -26.73 -0.49 -17.09
N ASN A 591 -26.65 -1.77 -16.76
CA ASN A 591 -27.46 -2.88 -17.29
C ASN A 591 -27.95 -3.85 -16.21
N SER A 592 -28.45 -3.37 -15.06
CA SER A 592 -29.31 -4.19 -14.20
C SER A 592 -30.54 -3.40 -13.75
N ILE A 593 -31.59 -3.49 -14.57
CA ILE A 593 -32.96 -3.39 -14.06
C ILE A 593 -33.08 -4.44 -12.94
N GLY A 594 -33.56 -4.00 -11.78
CA GLY A 594 -33.48 -4.72 -10.51
C GLY A 594 -33.57 -6.24 -10.59
N SER A 595 -32.44 -6.89 -10.37
CA SER A 595 -32.42 -8.22 -9.77
C SER A 595 -31.63 -8.13 -8.47
N ALA A 596 -32.35 -7.93 -7.37
CA ALA A 596 -31.84 -8.39 -6.08
C ALA A 596 -31.42 -9.86 -6.25
N PRO A 597 -30.31 -10.31 -5.63
CA PRO A 597 -29.95 -11.71 -5.67
C PRO A 597 -31.08 -12.47 -4.97
N MET A 598 -31.91 -13.19 -5.75
CA MET A 598 -32.79 -14.20 -5.19
C MET A 598 -31.93 -15.38 -4.74
N ALA A 599 -31.25 -15.20 -3.61
CA ALA A 599 -30.90 -16.31 -2.75
C ALA A 599 -32.21 -16.85 -2.18
N ARG A 600 -32.44 -18.16 -2.38
CA ARG A 600 -33.62 -18.86 -1.88
C ARG A 600 -33.81 -18.57 -0.40
N SER A 601 -35.06 -18.24 -0.05
CA SER A 601 -35.56 -18.04 1.29
C SER A 601 -35.26 -19.24 2.18
N ASP A 602 -34.20 -19.13 2.97
CA ASP A 602 -34.01 -19.81 4.24
C ASP A 602 -33.41 -18.79 5.21
N SER A 603 -33.66 -18.96 6.50
CA SER A 603 -33.53 -18.03 7.65
C SER A 603 -32.15 -17.37 7.92
N LYS A 604 -31.22 -17.29 6.96
CA LYS A 604 -29.88 -16.67 7.05
C LYS A 604 -29.82 -15.18 6.66
N MET A 605 -30.95 -14.57 6.30
CA MET A 605 -30.97 -13.21 5.74
C MET A 605 -30.57 -12.12 6.76
N ASP A 606 -30.71 -12.39 8.06
CA ASP A 606 -30.34 -11.44 9.14
C ASP A 606 -28.84 -11.49 9.49
N GLU A 607 -28.17 -12.64 9.35
CA GLU A 607 -26.72 -12.76 9.61
C GLU A 607 -25.89 -12.08 8.51
N THR A 608 -26.36 -12.10 7.26
CA THR A 608 -25.58 -11.61 6.10
C THR A 608 -25.46 -10.08 6.08
N LEU A 609 -26.48 -9.35 6.57
CA LEU A 609 -26.46 -7.89 6.70
C LEU A 609 -25.52 -7.40 7.81
N SER A 610 -25.21 -8.25 8.80
CA SER A 610 -24.34 -7.89 9.92
C SER A 610 -22.84 -7.85 9.56
N LEU A 611 -22.46 -8.49 8.44
CA LEU A 611 -21.06 -8.70 8.03
C LEU A 611 -20.59 -7.78 6.89
N ALA A 612 -21.46 -6.93 6.36
CA ALA A 612 -21.13 -5.99 5.30
C ALA A 612 -21.77 -4.62 5.57
N TRP A 613 -21.07 -3.57 5.15
CA TRP A 613 -21.51 -2.18 5.21
C TRP A 613 -21.14 -1.49 3.90
N GLU A 614 -22.07 -0.68 3.40
CA GLU A 614 -21.87 0.15 2.21
C GLU A 614 -22.29 1.59 2.49
N TRP A 615 -21.54 2.51 1.89
CA TRP A 615 -21.81 3.93 1.96
C TRP A 615 -23.07 4.29 1.17
N GLN A 616 -23.86 5.20 1.73
CA GLN A 616 -25.04 5.76 1.06
C GLN A 616 -25.01 7.29 1.11
N PRO A 617 -25.55 7.98 0.10
CA PRO A 617 -25.76 9.43 0.16
C PRO A 617 -26.55 9.83 1.42
N GLY A 618 -26.07 10.87 2.10
CA GLY A 618 -26.69 11.37 3.35
C GLY A 618 -26.44 10.50 4.59
N LEU A 619 -25.57 9.49 4.52
CA LEU A 619 -25.30 8.60 5.65
C LEU A 619 -24.78 9.34 6.90
N GLU A 620 -24.00 10.41 6.72
CA GLU A 620 -23.54 11.21 7.86
C GLU A 620 -24.73 11.83 8.63
N GLN A 621 -25.69 12.39 7.90
CA GLN A 621 -26.91 12.94 8.48
C GLN A 621 -27.74 11.83 9.14
N LYS A 622 -27.95 10.70 8.45
CA LYS A 622 -28.63 9.53 9.03
C LYS A 622 -27.94 8.99 10.28
N CYS A 623 -26.61 9.04 10.35
CA CYS A 623 -25.85 8.61 11.52
C CYS A 623 -26.00 9.60 12.68
N ARG A 624 -26.01 10.92 12.41
CA ARG A 624 -26.33 11.95 13.42
C ARG A 624 -27.74 11.77 13.96
N ASP A 625 -28.69 11.45 13.09
CA ASP A 625 -30.10 11.26 13.42
C ASP A 625 -30.40 9.84 13.95
N ARG A 626 -29.40 8.96 14.00
CA ARG A 626 -29.49 7.54 14.40
C ARG A 626 -30.49 6.70 13.57
N THR A 627 -30.81 7.13 12.36
CA THR A 627 -31.75 6.46 11.43
C THR A 627 -31.05 5.58 10.39
N CYS A 628 -29.73 5.47 10.46
CA CYS A 628 -28.92 4.87 9.39
C CYS A 628 -29.11 3.35 9.17
N CYS A 629 -29.81 2.65 10.06
CA CYS A 629 -30.18 1.24 9.93
C CYS A 629 -31.66 1.00 9.59
N GLN A 630 -32.45 2.05 9.36
CA GLN A 630 -33.82 1.90 8.86
C GLN A 630 -33.78 1.75 7.34
N THR A 631 -33.86 0.52 6.86
CA THR A 631 -34.17 0.27 5.46
C THR A 631 -35.54 0.85 5.15
N ASN A 632 -35.63 1.62 4.06
CA ASN A 632 -36.89 2.09 3.51
C ASN A 632 -37.77 0.87 3.17
N HIS A 633 -38.66 0.48 4.06
CA HIS A 633 -39.85 -0.25 3.65
C HIS A 633 -40.69 0.72 2.83
N GLY A 634 -40.61 0.60 1.50
CA GLY A 634 -41.66 1.08 0.61
C GLY A 634 -42.94 0.31 0.90
N GLY A 635 -43.66 0.71 1.95
CA GLY A 635 -45.00 0.25 2.26
C GLY A 635 -45.99 1.26 1.69
N LEU A 636 -46.74 0.84 0.67
CA LEU A 636 -47.94 1.55 0.23
C LEU A 636 -48.83 1.91 1.43
N GLY A 637 -49.41 3.11 1.36
CA GLY A 637 -50.25 3.66 2.40
C GLY A 637 -51.37 2.72 2.83
N SER A 638 -51.49 2.56 4.15
CA SER A 638 -52.71 2.15 4.82
C SER A 638 -53.01 3.22 5.85
N THR A 639 -53.88 4.15 5.48
CA THR A 639 -54.53 5.06 6.43
C THR A 639 -55.52 4.25 7.26
N ALA A 640 -55.11 3.83 8.45
CA ALA A 640 -56.04 3.37 9.49
C ALA A 640 -56.30 4.55 10.43
N ASN A 641 -57.50 5.10 10.27
CA ASN A 641 -58.10 6.15 11.05
C ASN A 641 -58.62 5.54 12.34
N GLU A 642 -58.07 5.86 13.51
CA GLU A 642 -58.72 5.55 14.79
C GLU A 642 -58.59 6.73 15.75
N ARG A 643 -59.69 7.50 15.78
CA ARG A 643 -60.05 8.42 16.87
C ARG A 643 -60.50 7.58 18.07
N GLY A 644 -60.09 7.97 19.26
CA GLY A 644 -60.71 7.46 20.48
C GLY A 644 -60.33 8.29 21.71
N ALA A 645 -61.27 9.16 22.10
CA ALA A 645 -61.47 9.81 23.40
C ALA A 645 -60.36 10.69 23.98
#